data_AF-A0A2V8HZP4-F1
#
_entry.id   AF-A0A2V8HZP4-F1
#
_cell.length_a   1.000
_cell.length_b   1.000
_cell.length_c   1.000
_cell.angle_alpha   90.00
_cell.angle_beta   90.00
_cell.angle_gamma   90.00
#
_symmetry.space_group_name_H-M   'P 1'
#
loop_
_entity.id
_entity.type
_entity.pdbx_description
1 polymer ?
#
loop_
_entity_poly.entity_id
_entity_poly.type
_entity_poly.pdbx_seq_one_letter_code
_entity_poly.pdbx_strand_id
1 'polypeptide(L)'
;MVRAGGCMRLTFVACATCMVAMLIATPRDAAAQAANAQQIQQQIDQLRQEFNQRISALEAQLTALQGGQAPPAVPAPQAPPAQTTVEVPPGAAGAGGPSGPLPVYGSSITNAKVFNPDMAVIGDFLGAAGRNQVEPQPALELHESEAAFQAIVDPYARADFFISFGEEGVGVEEGFLTFTSLPGGLLTKVGKMRAAFGKVNSLHNHVLPWTDRPLVTRNLVGGEDGIDDAGISVARLIPAGPLFLEATGEVYRGDSGVSLYKTSERGDLSYVAHLRAYHDITESTNIDLGSSYSYGHNPAGIVKDVDVGRFTTKLFGVDATLRWKPLSRSIYHSFVGRSELIWSQRQQFNGRQDAMGYYASGDYQFARRWFAGIRYDRSNRADDASLLDKGGSATLTYWPSEFSQVRGQYRRTLFLVCLLALPVAARAQGKLNVVTTIEDLSAIAREVGGDHITVESLARGYQDPHFVEAKPSFILKLQRADVLIAVGRELEIGWLPPLQTQSRNGKIQVGSAGFLDASLTAEILEVPTGQITRAEGDVHPLGNPHYWLDPENGKRIAKAMADKFGEIHPGDRAYFQQQLASFTSRLDTAEKRWISMMAPYKGTKVVTYHRSFPNFAERFGLDIIGYVEPRPGIPPTPQHTLDLINEMKRQNVKLALIEPYFDLKTPQAIGRATGAEVLVMPPSVGGVKEATDYFKLFDYDINLLIDAIKKSGAK
;
A
#
# COMPACT_ATOMS: atom_id res chain seq x y z
N MET A 1 -46.55 3.29 54.66
CA MET A 1 -46.55 3.28 56.14
C MET A 1 -45.11 3.47 56.64
N VAL A 2 -44.94 3.88 57.91
CA VAL A 2 -43.71 3.97 58.74
C VAL A 2 -42.44 3.32 58.13
N ARG A 3 -41.34 4.01 57.76
CA ARG A 3 -40.40 4.96 58.43
C ARG A 3 -39.21 4.26 59.15
N ALA A 4 -38.02 4.43 58.55
CA ALA A 4 -36.66 4.54 59.12
C ALA A 4 -36.08 3.47 60.09
N GLY A 5 -34.79 3.17 59.89
CA GLY A 5 -33.93 2.50 60.87
C GLY A 5 -32.60 2.03 60.25
N GLY A 6 -31.47 2.50 60.77
CA GLY A 6 -30.14 2.06 60.32
C GLY A 6 -29.09 2.24 61.42
N CYS A 7 -28.07 1.39 61.44
CA CYS A 7 -26.87 1.57 62.27
C CYS A 7 -25.69 0.78 61.68
N MET A 8 -24.47 1.08 62.13
CA MET A 8 -23.19 0.62 61.58
C MET A 8 -22.27 0.16 62.71
N ARG A 9 -21.61 -0.99 62.57
CA ARG A 9 -20.38 -1.33 63.32
C ARG A 9 -19.63 -2.55 62.77
N LEU A 10 -18.30 -2.50 62.88
CA LEU A 10 -17.36 -3.63 62.79
C LEU A 10 -17.45 -4.43 64.13
N THR A 11 -16.93 -5.65 64.29
CA THR A 11 -15.51 -6.09 64.17
C THR A 11 -15.39 -7.63 64.24
N PHE A 12 -14.21 -8.17 63.88
CA PHE A 12 -13.68 -9.53 64.16
C PHE A 12 -14.05 -10.07 65.57
N VAL A 13 -14.17 -11.39 65.79
CA VAL A 13 -13.05 -12.34 65.99
C VAL A 13 -13.48 -13.81 65.74
N ALA A 14 -12.49 -14.69 65.52
CA ALA A 14 -12.64 -16.12 65.18
C ALA A 14 -13.25 -17.00 66.30
N CYS A 15 -13.70 -18.20 65.91
CA CYS A 15 -13.93 -19.33 66.81
C CYS A 15 -13.39 -20.62 66.14
N ALA A 16 -12.82 -21.53 66.94
CA ALA A 16 -12.22 -22.79 66.49
C ALA A 16 -12.31 -23.84 67.62
N THR A 17 -11.95 -25.10 67.30
CA THR A 17 -11.98 -26.31 68.17
C THR A 17 -13.38 -26.93 68.37
N CYS A 18 -13.57 -28.26 68.47
CA CYS A 18 -12.61 -29.38 68.39
C CYS A 18 -13.24 -30.74 67.98
N MET A 19 -12.42 -31.81 67.97
CA MET A 19 -12.68 -33.21 67.54
C MET A 19 -12.71 -33.41 66.01
N VAL A 20 -11.81 -34.13 65.33
CA VAL A 20 -10.77 -35.15 65.65
C VAL A 20 -11.29 -36.57 65.90
N ALA A 21 -11.35 -37.38 64.83
CA ALA A 21 -11.13 -38.83 64.85
C ALA A 21 -10.68 -39.35 63.46
N MET A 22 -9.52 -40.03 63.43
CA MET A 22 -9.02 -41.00 62.44
C MET A 22 -9.28 -40.82 60.92
N LEU A 23 -8.19 -40.54 60.20
CA LEU A 23 -7.88 -41.22 58.93
C LEU A 23 -6.38 -41.59 58.95
N ILE A 24 -6.06 -42.88 58.79
CA ILE A 24 -4.69 -43.40 58.91
C ILE A 24 -4.10 -43.54 57.51
N ALA A 25 -3.28 -42.57 57.10
CA ALA A 25 -2.42 -42.72 55.93
C ALA A 25 -1.26 -43.67 56.27
N THR A 26 -1.07 -44.73 55.48
CA THR A 26 0.00 -45.70 55.74
C THR A 26 1.37 -45.16 55.32
N PRO A 27 2.47 -45.51 56.01
CA PRO A 27 3.80 -44.91 55.77
C PRO A 27 4.48 -45.31 54.44
N ARG A 28 3.77 -45.91 53.48
CA ARG A 28 4.31 -46.27 52.16
C ARG A 28 4.30 -45.10 51.17
N ASP A 29 3.26 -44.27 51.17
CA ASP A 29 3.03 -43.31 50.08
C ASP A 29 3.99 -42.11 50.14
N ALA A 30 4.34 -41.65 51.35
CA ALA A 30 5.35 -40.60 51.55
C ALA A 30 6.75 -41.02 51.06
N ALA A 31 7.12 -42.30 51.25
CA ALA A 31 8.39 -42.83 50.75
C ALA A 31 8.40 -42.95 49.22
N ALA A 32 7.28 -43.34 48.61
CA ALA A 32 7.13 -43.41 47.16
C ALA A 32 7.25 -42.03 46.50
N GLN A 33 6.62 -40.99 47.07
CA GLN A 33 6.73 -39.62 46.55
C GLN A 33 8.15 -39.05 46.70
N ALA A 34 8.83 -39.30 47.83
CA ALA A 34 10.21 -38.87 48.04
C ALA A 34 11.19 -39.52 47.04
N ALA A 35 11.05 -40.82 46.78
CA ALA A 35 11.88 -41.54 45.81
C ALA A 35 11.68 -40.99 44.38
N ASN A 36 10.43 -40.73 43.98
CA ASN A 36 10.11 -40.21 42.64
C ASN A 36 10.68 -38.79 42.44
N ALA A 37 10.64 -37.94 43.47
CA ALA A 37 11.26 -36.61 43.44
C ALA A 37 12.79 -36.67 43.31
N GLN A 38 13.46 -37.60 44.01
CA GLN A 38 14.91 -37.81 43.85
C GLN A 38 15.26 -38.33 42.45
N GLN A 39 14.45 -39.21 41.87
CA GLN A 39 14.65 -39.75 40.52
C GLN A 39 14.53 -38.66 39.44
N ILE A 40 13.53 -37.76 39.56
CA ILE A 40 13.38 -36.60 38.67
C ILE A 40 14.57 -35.63 38.81
N GLN A 41 15.03 -35.36 40.03
CA GLN A 41 16.21 -34.51 40.24
C GLN A 41 17.48 -35.12 39.61
N GLN A 42 17.68 -36.42 39.73
CA GLN A 42 18.79 -37.12 39.07
C GLN A 42 18.71 -37.05 37.54
N GLN A 43 17.52 -37.12 36.95
CA GLN A 43 17.34 -36.91 35.50
C GLN A 43 17.66 -35.48 35.06
N ILE A 44 17.26 -34.46 35.83
CA ILE A 44 17.59 -33.05 35.57
C ILE A 44 19.11 -32.82 35.63
N ASP A 45 19.79 -33.41 36.60
CA ASP A 45 21.24 -33.24 36.75
C ASP A 45 22.04 -34.07 35.73
N GLN A 46 21.54 -35.24 35.28
CA GLN A 46 22.08 -35.93 34.11
C GLN A 46 21.92 -35.11 32.82
N LEU A 47 20.72 -34.57 32.56
CA LEU A 47 20.47 -33.71 31.39
C LEU A 47 21.39 -32.49 31.37
N ARG A 48 21.62 -31.85 32.52
CA ARG A 48 22.58 -30.75 32.67
C ARG A 48 24.02 -31.17 32.37
N GLN A 49 24.45 -32.34 32.83
CA GLN A 49 25.78 -32.85 32.52
C GLN A 49 25.95 -33.15 31.03
N GLU A 50 24.95 -33.75 30.38
CA GLU A 50 24.98 -33.99 28.93
C GLU A 50 24.98 -32.68 28.14
N PHE A 51 24.16 -31.70 28.52
CA PHE A 51 24.10 -30.39 27.85
C PHE A 51 25.43 -29.64 27.96
N ASN A 52 26.04 -29.63 29.15
CA ASN A 52 27.35 -29.01 29.36
C ASN A 52 28.46 -29.72 28.55
N GLN A 53 28.44 -31.05 28.45
CA GLN A 53 29.37 -31.79 27.59
C GLN A 53 29.18 -31.45 26.10
N ARG A 54 27.93 -31.32 25.63
CA ARG A 54 27.63 -30.88 24.26
C ARG A 54 28.11 -29.45 23.99
N ILE A 55 27.93 -28.52 24.95
CA ILE A 55 28.44 -27.14 24.84
C ILE A 55 29.97 -27.15 24.74
N SER A 56 30.70 -27.79 25.65
CA SER A 56 32.16 -27.81 25.58
C SER A 56 32.72 -28.57 24.37
N ALA A 57 31.98 -29.53 23.81
CA ALA A 57 32.33 -30.15 22.54
C ALA A 57 32.17 -29.18 21.35
N LEU A 58 31.13 -28.34 21.34
CA LEU A 58 30.92 -27.28 20.35
C LEU A 58 31.94 -26.14 20.49
N GLU A 59 32.29 -25.74 21.72
CA GLU A 59 33.35 -24.76 22.01
C GLU A 59 34.72 -25.28 21.53
N ALA A 60 35.01 -26.57 21.71
CA ALA A 60 36.22 -27.20 21.19
C ALA A 60 36.25 -27.23 19.65
N GLN A 61 35.10 -27.50 18.99
CA GLN A 61 35.00 -27.43 17.52
C GLN A 61 35.17 -26.00 16.99
N LEU A 62 34.57 -25.00 17.64
CA LEU A 62 34.78 -23.58 17.33
C LEU A 62 36.25 -23.17 17.49
N THR A 63 36.89 -23.61 18.57
CA THR A 63 38.32 -23.36 18.81
C THR A 63 39.20 -24.00 17.73
N ALA A 64 38.88 -25.23 17.31
CA ALA A 64 39.59 -25.93 16.23
C ALA A 64 39.41 -25.24 14.87
N LEU A 65 38.22 -24.69 14.59
CA LEU A 65 37.95 -23.89 13.39
C LEU A 65 38.68 -22.54 13.39
N GLN A 66 38.85 -21.92 14.56
CA GLN A 66 39.58 -20.65 14.72
C GLN A 66 41.11 -20.81 14.77
N GLY A 67 41.62 -22.05 14.93
CA GLY A 67 43.06 -22.36 14.98
C GLY A 67 43.77 -22.41 13.62
N GLY A 68 43.08 -22.18 12.51
CA GLY A 68 43.67 -22.14 11.17
C GLY A 68 44.62 -20.94 10.98
N GLN A 69 45.80 -21.16 10.39
CA GLN A 69 46.81 -20.12 10.22
C GLN A 69 46.30 -18.95 9.36
N ALA A 70 46.56 -17.72 9.82
CA ALA A 70 46.22 -16.51 9.07
C ALA A 70 46.97 -16.42 7.72
N PRO A 71 46.30 -16.02 6.63
CA PRO A 71 46.97 -15.68 5.38
C PRO A 71 47.97 -14.51 5.55
N PRO A 72 49.02 -14.41 4.73
CA PRO A 72 49.94 -13.27 4.75
C PRO A 72 49.21 -11.94 4.48
N ALA A 73 49.68 -10.86 5.12
CA ALA A 73 49.08 -9.54 4.97
C ALA A 73 49.16 -9.02 3.52
N VAL A 74 48.02 -8.60 2.97
CA VAL A 74 47.93 -7.98 1.65
C VAL A 74 48.40 -6.51 1.73
N PRO A 75 49.23 -6.02 0.80
CA PRO A 75 49.63 -4.61 0.76
C PRO A 75 48.45 -3.65 0.57
N ALA A 76 48.60 -2.40 1.01
CA ALA A 76 47.56 -1.39 0.89
C ALA A 76 47.16 -1.09 -0.58
N PRO A 77 45.88 -0.80 -0.88
CA PRO A 77 45.41 -0.60 -2.26
C PRO A 77 46.07 0.59 -2.96
N GLN A 78 46.43 0.40 -4.23
CA GLN A 78 46.79 1.49 -5.14
C GLN A 78 45.52 2.05 -5.83
N ALA A 79 45.64 3.25 -6.40
CA ALA A 79 44.54 3.92 -7.10
C ALA A 79 44.04 3.12 -8.33
N PRO A 80 42.74 3.20 -8.66
CA PRO A 80 42.12 2.31 -9.66
C PRO A 80 42.57 2.62 -11.10
N PRO A 81 42.91 1.59 -11.90
CA PRO A 81 43.04 1.70 -13.36
C PRO A 81 41.69 1.94 -14.06
N ALA A 82 41.75 2.28 -15.35
CA ALA A 82 40.57 2.49 -16.19
C ALA A 82 39.79 1.19 -16.49
N GLN A 83 38.54 1.36 -16.93
CA GLN A 83 37.55 0.29 -17.15
C GLN A 83 38.02 -0.75 -18.17
N THR A 84 37.76 -2.03 -17.88
CA THR A 84 37.83 -3.14 -18.85
C THR A 84 36.45 -3.79 -19.03
N THR A 85 36.13 -4.15 -20.26
CA THR A 85 34.88 -4.83 -20.63
C THR A 85 34.93 -6.31 -20.26
N VAL A 86 33.86 -6.84 -19.65
CA VAL A 86 33.73 -8.26 -19.30
C VAL A 86 33.08 -9.03 -20.47
N GLU A 87 33.69 -10.15 -20.85
CA GLU A 87 33.23 -11.03 -21.92
C GLU A 87 32.35 -12.18 -21.36
N VAL A 88 31.39 -12.68 -22.16
CA VAL A 88 30.37 -13.64 -21.69
C VAL A 88 30.91 -15.08 -21.73
N PRO A 89 30.70 -15.92 -20.67
CA PRO A 89 31.17 -17.30 -20.65
C PRO A 89 30.60 -18.18 -21.79
N PRO A 90 31.39 -19.12 -22.37
CA PRO A 90 30.90 -20.01 -23.42
C PRO A 90 29.87 -21.01 -22.88
N GLY A 91 28.60 -20.84 -23.28
CA GLY A 91 27.51 -21.76 -22.92
C GLY A 91 26.12 -21.34 -23.36
N ALA A 92 25.86 -20.03 -23.49
CA ALA A 92 24.54 -19.49 -23.85
C ALA A 92 24.20 -19.49 -25.36
N ALA A 93 25.00 -20.16 -26.20
CA ALA A 93 24.85 -20.19 -27.66
C ALA A 93 23.80 -21.22 -28.11
N GLY A 94 22.54 -21.07 -27.67
CA GLY A 94 21.47 -22.06 -27.88
C GLY A 94 20.09 -21.52 -28.27
N ALA A 95 19.90 -20.19 -28.35
CA ALA A 95 18.66 -19.57 -28.80
C ALA A 95 18.98 -18.39 -29.74
N GLY A 96 18.30 -18.32 -30.89
CA GLY A 96 18.64 -17.42 -32.00
C GLY A 96 18.23 -15.95 -31.79
N GLY A 97 18.89 -15.25 -30.88
CA GLY A 97 18.83 -13.78 -30.78
C GLY A 97 19.65 -13.08 -31.89
N PRO A 98 19.34 -11.82 -32.24
CA PRO A 98 20.06 -11.09 -33.28
C PRO A 98 21.49 -10.73 -32.84
N SER A 99 22.47 -11.03 -33.70
CA SER A 99 23.89 -10.78 -33.43
C SER A 99 24.31 -9.35 -33.80
N GLY A 100 24.42 -8.47 -32.81
CA GLY A 100 24.99 -7.13 -32.94
C GLY A 100 25.09 -6.40 -31.60
N PRO A 101 25.98 -5.40 -31.46
CA PRO A 101 26.06 -4.61 -30.24
C PRO A 101 24.80 -3.74 -30.08
N LEU A 102 24.04 -3.99 -29.02
CA LEU A 102 22.89 -3.16 -28.66
C LEU A 102 23.37 -1.75 -28.24
N PRO A 103 22.65 -0.66 -28.59
CA PRO A 103 23.02 0.69 -28.17
C PRO A 103 23.02 0.84 -26.64
N VAL A 104 24.18 1.13 -26.07
CA VAL A 104 24.33 1.33 -24.62
C VAL A 104 23.87 2.74 -24.23
N TYR A 105 22.76 2.84 -23.51
CA TYR A 105 22.28 4.07 -22.89
C TYR A 105 22.33 3.96 -21.35
N GLY A 106 23.12 4.84 -20.70
CA GLY A 106 22.97 5.18 -19.27
C GLY A 106 23.02 4.02 -18.26
N SER A 107 24.03 3.15 -18.33
CA SER A 107 24.08 1.88 -17.57
C SER A 107 25.03 1.90 -16.35
N SER A 108 24.60 2.45 -15.22
CA SER A 108 25.31 2.29 -13.92
C SER A 108 24.40 2.24 -12.70
N ILE A 109 23.38 3.11 -12.63
CA ILE A 109 22.39 3.14 -11.53
C ILE A 109 21.14 2.32 -11.89
N THR A 110 20.72 2.37 -13.15
CA THR A 110 19.59 1.62 -13.72
C THR A 110 19.77 0.10 -13.59
N ASN A 111 20.89 -0.44 -14.07
CA ASN A 111 21.16 -1.89 -14.05
C ASN A 111 21.15 -2.50 -12.64
N ALA A 112 21.36 -1.71 -11.59
CA ALA A 112 21.33 -2.17 -10.21
C ALA A 112 19.90 -2.41 -9.66
N LYS A 113 18.85 -1.81 -10.25
CA LYS A 113 17.44 -2.12 -9.93
C LYS A 113 16.84 -3.23 -10.80
N VAL A 114 17.43 -3.57 -11.95
CA VAL A 114 16.83 -4.55 -12.90
C VAL A 114 16.82 -6.00 -12.37
N PHE A 115 17.75 -6.35 -11.47
CA PHE A 115 17.88 -7.73 -10.94
C PHE A 115 17.76 -7.84 -9.42
N ASN A 116 17.58 -6.73 -8.71
CA ASN A 116 17.36 -6.73 -7.26
C ASN A 116 15.86 -6.51 -6.98
N PRO A 117 15.23 -7.31 -6.09
CA PRO A 117 13.87 -7.06 -5.67
C PRO A 117 13.76 -5.74 -4.88
N ASP A 118 12.57 -5.13 -4.91
CA ASP A 118 12.19 -4.16 -3.89
C ASP A 118 12.14 -4.89 -2.53
N MET A 119 12.86 -4.35 -1.56
CA MET A 119 13.03 -4.94 -0.23
C MET A 119 12.50 -4.03 0.87
N ALA A 120 11.70 -4.58 1.78
CA ALA A 120 11.22 -3.90 2.98
C ALA A 120 11.36 -4.79 4.22
N VAL A 121 11.43 -4.15 5.38
CA VAL A 121 11.32 -4.81 6.69
C VAL A 121 10.25 -4.08 7.49
N ILE A 122 9.33 -4.84 8.08
CA ILE A 122 8.15 -4.37 8.79
C ILE A 122 8.17 -4.97 10.21
N GLY A 123 7.61 -4.24 11.18
CA GLY A 123 7.43 -4.75 12.55
C GLY A 123 6.22 -4.12 13.22
N ASP A 124 5.38 -4.95 13.83
CA ASP A 124 4.26 -4.57 14.68
C ASP A 124 4.59 -4.87 16.15
N PHE A 125 4.34 -3.90 17.02
CA PHE A 125 4.72 -3.93 18.43
C PHE A 125 3.48 -3.64 19.28
N LEU A 126 2.92 -4.68 19.91
CA LEU A 126 1.70 -4.55 20.70
C LEU A 126 2.05 -4.37 22.19
N GLY A 127 1.19 -3.62 22.90
CA GLY A 127 1.28 -3.43 24.33
C GLY A 127 -0.11 -3.39 24.96
N ALA A 128 -0.39 -4.34 25.86
CA ALA A 128 -1.70 -4.53 26.45
C ALA A 128 -1.71 -4.21 27.96
N ALA A 129 -2.73 -3.47 28.40
CA ALA A 129 -2.96 -3.18 29.81
C ALA A 129 -4.46 -3.25 30.14
N GLY A 130 -4.83 -4.08 31.12
CA GLY A 130 -6.22 -4.26 31.52
C GLY A 130 -6.48 -5.55 32.28
N ARG A 131 -7.68 -6.11 32.12
CA ARG A 131 -8.05 -7.44 32.61
C ARG A 131 -8.88 -8.16 31.55
N ASN A 132 -8.26 -9.10 30.83
CA ASN A 132 -8.97 -10.10 30.05
C ASN A 132 -8.70 -11.47 30.67
N GLN A 133 -9.76 -12.22 30.98
CA GLN A 133 -9.69 -13.57 31.57
C GLN A 133 -10.12 -14.66 30.58
N VAL A 134 -10.61 -14.27 29.39
CA VAL A 134 -10.97 -15.20 28.31
C VAL A 134 -9.77 -15.45 27.40
N GLU A 135 -8.88 -14.46 27.29
CA GLU A 135 -7.61 -14.54 26.58
C GLU A 135 -6.62 -13.51 27.16
N PRO A 136 -5.52 -13.94 27.79
CA PRO A 136 -4.45 -13.03 28.16
C PRO A 136 -3.52 -12.76 26.96
N GLN A 137 -3.41 -11.51 26.53
CA GLN A 137 -2.28 -11.07 25.69
C GLN A 137 -1.09 -10.68 26.58
N PRO A 138 0.16 -10.83 26.11
CA PRO A 138 1.34 -10.26 26.76
C PRO A 138 1.24 -8.76 27.04
N ALA A 139 1.95 -8.27 28.05
CA ALA A 139 1.94 -6.85 28.39
C ALA A 139 2.67 -5.99 27.34
N LEU A 140 3.68 -6.57 26.68
CA LEU A 140 4.44 -6.05 25.55
C LEU A 140 4.90 -7.25 24.71
N GLU A 141 4.81 -7.16 23.39
CA GLU A 141 5.26 -8.21 22.45
C GLU A 141 5.69 -7.63 21.10
N LEU A 142 6.59 -8.33 20.40
CA LEU A 142 6.79 -8.17 18.96
C LEU A 142 5.76 -9.07 18.27
N HIS A 143 4.62 -8.49 17.92
CA HIS A 143 3.45 -9.22 17.43
C HIS A 143 3.68 -9.82 16.03
N GLU A 144 4.39 -9.09 15.18
CA GLU A 144 4.70 -9.49 13.80
C GLU A 144 6.01 -8.81 13.41
N SER A 145 6.93 -9.51 12.73
CA SER A 145 7.97 -8.83 11.94
C SER A 145 8.24 -9.59 10.66
N GLU A 146 8.41 -8.85 9.57
CA GLU A 146 8.32 -9.39 8.22
C GLU A 146 9.41 -8.77 7.33
N ALA A 147 10.08 -9.59 6.52
CA ALA A 147 10.93 -9.14 5.42
C ALA A 147 10.26 -9.45 4.08
N ALA A 148 9.88 -8.40 3.36
CA ALA A 148 9.23 -8.48 2.06
C ALA A 148 10.24 -8.32 0.92
N PHE A 149 10.11 -9.15 -0.11
CA PHE A 149 10.91 -9.15 -1.34
C PHE A 149 9.96 -9.24 -2.54
N GLN A 150 9.93 -8.21 -3.38
CA GLN A 150 9.00 -8.11 -4.52
C GLN A 150 9.75 -7.78 -5.81
N ALA A 151 9.43 -8.46 -6.91
CA ALA A 151 10.10 -8.23 -8.20
C ALA A 151 9.16 -8.46 -9.39
N ILE A 152 9.29 -7.62 -10.42
CA ILE A 152 8.81 -7.97 -11.77
C ILE A 152 9.86 -8.92 -12.35
N VAL A 153 9.44 -10.14 -12.71
CA VAL A 153 10.31 -11.17 -13.29
C VAL A 153 10.43 -10.94 -14.81
N ASP A 154 9.29 -10.66 -15.45
CA ASP A 154 9.16 -10.28 -16.85
C ASP A 154 7.83 -9.51 -17.03
N PRO A 155 7.51 -8.95 -18.23
CA PRO A 155 6.26 -8.18 -18.44
C PRO A 155 4.94 -8.93 -18.18
N TYR A 156 5.00 -10.25 -17.97
CA TYR A 156 3.86 -11.15 -17.77
C TYR A 156 3.87 -11.82 -16.38
N ALA A 157 4.94 -11.70 -15.61
CA ALA A 157 5.13 -12.38 -14.32
C ALA A 157 5.78 -11.49 -13.24
N ARG A 158 5.22 -11.54 -12.02
CA ARG A 158 5.72 -10.91 -10.79
C ARG A 158 5.96 -11.98 -9.72
N ALA A 159 6.98 -11.78 -8.90
CA ALA A 159 7.28 -12.60 -7.72
C ALA A 159 7.10 -11.78 -6.44
N ASP A 160 6.49 -12.40 -5.43
CA ASP A 160 6.21 -11.80 -4.12
C ASP A 160 6.54 -12.81 -3.02
N PHE A 161 7.46 -12.45 -2.11
CA PHE A 161 7.85 -13.27 -0.96
C PHE A 161 7.87 -12.43 0.32
N PHE A 162 7.34 -13.01 1.39
CA PHE A 162 7.19 -12.39 2.70
C PHE A 162 7.62 -13.40 3.77
N ILE A 163 8.73 -13.09 4.45
CA ILE A 163 9.36 -13.96 5.44
C ILE A 163 9.05 -13.39 6.82
N SER A 164 8.30 -14.12 7.64
CA SER A 164 7.95 -13.70 8.99
C SER A 164 8.96 -14.20 10.02
N PHE A 165 9.20 -13.37 11.04
CA PHE A 165 10.09 -13.62 12.17
C PHE A 165 9.31 -13.31 13.45
N GLY A 166 9.14 -14.29 14.32
CA GLY A 166 8.41 -14.19 15.58
C GLY A 166 9.07 -15.01 16.69
N GLU A 167 8.46 -15.04 17.88
CA GLU A 167 9.05 -15.74 19.04
C GLU A 167 9.18 -17.27 18.84
N GLU A 168 8.33 -17.87 17.98
CA GLU A 168 8.39 -19.29 17.64
C GLU A 168 9.40 -19.64 16.52
N GLY A 169 9.96 -18.64 15.81
CA GLY A 169 10.99 -18.84 14.79
C GLY A 169 10.85 -17.98 13.53
N VAL A 170 11.33 -18.52 12.41
CA VAL A 170 11.30 -17.85 11.09
C VAL A 170 10.51 -18.71 10.10
N GLY A 171 9.53 -18.11 9.44
CA GLY A 171 8.61 -18.77 8.51
C GLY A 171 8.47 -18.04 7.18
N VAL A 172 7.81 -18.69 6.22
CA VAL A 172 7.29 -18.01 5.02
C VAL A 172 5.81 -17.74 5.26
N GLU A 173 5.43 -16.47 5.30
CA GLU A 173 4.04 -16.05 5.42
C GLU A 173 3.36 -16.13 4.06
N GLU A 174 3.82 -15.35 3.08
CA GLU A 174 3.39 -15.49 1.69
C GLU A 174 4.62 -15.71 0.78
N GLY A 175 4.42 -16.45 -0.31
CA GLY A 175 5.48 -16.75 -1.27
C GLY A 175 4.88 -17.29 -2.56
N PHE A 176 4.63 -16.42 -3.53
CA PHE A 176 3.92 -16.75 -4.77
C PHE A 176 4.45 -16.04 -6.01
N LEU A 177 4.23 -16.68 -7.16
CA LEU A 177 4.35 -16.05 -8.48
C LEU A 177 2.97 -15.61 -8.96
N THR A 178 2.85 -14.35 -9.40
CA THR A 178 1.65 -13.79 -10.04
C THR A 178 1.87 -13.68 -11.54
N PHE A 179 1.16 -14.49 -12.33
CA PHE A 179 1.07 -14.33 -13.78
C PHE A 179 -0.04 -13.33 -14.10
N THR A 180 0.32 -12.21 -14.73
CA THR A 180 -0.56 -11.03 -14.87
C THR A 180 -1.45 -11.10 -16.11
N SER A 181 -1.07 -11.87 -17.14
CA SER A 181 -1.60 -11.76 -18.49
C SER A 181 -1.87 -13.11 -19.17
N LEU A 182 -2.35 -14.12 -18.43
CA LEU A 182 -2.63 -15.43 -19.01
C LEU A 182 -3.84 -15.39 -19.96
N PRO A 183 -3.90 -16.28 -20.98
CA PRO A 183 -4.95 -16.30 -21.99
C PRO A 183 -6.36 -16.25 -21.40
N GLY A 184 -7.21 -15.39 -21.99
CA GLY A 184 -8.57 -15.13 -21.51
C GLY A 184 -8.70 -14.01 -20.47
N GLY A 185 -7.61 -13.32 -20.12
CA GLY A 185 -7.59 -12.23 -19.13
C GLY A 185 -7.51 -12.73 -17.69
N LEU A 186 -6.90 -13.90 -17.49
CA LEU A 186 -6.73 -14.53 -16.20
C LEU A 186 -5.49 -13.94 -15.50
N LEU A 187 -5.66 -13.61 -14.22
CA LEU A 187 -4.57 -13.40 -13.29
C LEU A 187 -4.48 -14.68 -12.45
N THR A 188 -3.30 -15.27 -12.36
CA THR A 188 -3.11 -16.53 -11.63
C THR A 188 -1.94 -16.40 -10.68
N LYS A 189 -2.19 -16.69 -9.39
CA LYS A 189 -1.13 -16.88 -8.39
C LYS A 189 -0.84 -18.36 -8.20
N VAL A 190 0.43 -18.71 -7.99
CA VAL A 190 0.87 -20.05 -7.58
C VAL A 190 1.89 -19.92 -6.46
N GLY A 191 1.66 -20.55 -5.31
CA GLY A 191 2.54 -20.46 -4.13
C GLY A 191 1.78 -20.56 -2.81
N LYS A 192 2.40 -20.11 -1.71
CA LYS A 192 1.72 -19.92 -0.41
C LYS A 192 1.12 -18.51 -0.34
N MET A 193 -0.16 -18.39 0.00
CA MET A 193 -0.87 -17.11 0.06
C MET A 193 -2.10 -17.15 0.96
N ARG A 194 -2.45 -16.00 1.54
CA ARG A 194 -3.71 -15.77 2.24
C ARG A 194 -4.86 -15.69 1.22
N ALA A 195 -5.90 -16.49 1.46
CA ALA A 195 -7.01 -16.66 0.52
C ALA A 195 -7.95 -15.45 0.43
N ALA A 196 -8.66 -15.34 -0.70
CA ALA A 196 -9.63 -14.29 -1.00
C ALA A 196 -10.98 -14.47 -0.27
N PHE A 197 -10.97 -14.88 1.00
CA PHE A 197 -12.20 -15.04 1.80
C PHE A 197 -12.53 -13.74 2.57
N GLY A 198 -13.63 -13.07 2.18
CA GLY A 198 -14.03 -11.80 2.79
C GLY A 198 -12.99 -10.70 2.58
N LYS A 199 -12.91 -9.75 3.52
CA LYS A 199 -11.99 -8.61 3.42
C LYS A 199 -10.88 -8.58 4.47
N VAL A 200 -11.06 -9.26 5.60
CA VAL A 200 -10.04 -9.30 6.66
C VAL A 200 -9.04 -10.44 6.49
N ASN A 201 -9.39 -11.53 5.79
CA ASN A 201 -8.46 -12.65 5.59
C ASN A 201 -7.22 -12.26 4.76
N SER A 202 -7.42 -11.45 3.71
CA SER A 202 -6.37 -10.99 2.78
C SER A 202 -5.58 -9.78 3.32
N LEU A 203 -5.33 -9.72 4.64
CA LEU A 203 -4.61 -8.64 5.32
C LEU A 203 -3.66 -9.26 6.37
N HIS A 204 -2.40 -8.82 6.38
CA HIS A 204 -1.43 -9.12 7.46
C HIS A 204 -1.77 -8.27 8.69
N ASN A 205 -1.26 -8.61 9.88
CA ASN A 205 -1.71 -7.93 11.10
C ASN A 205 -1.32 -6.43 11.09
N HIS A 206 -0.11 -6.10 10.63
CA HIS A 206 0.43 -4.75 10.56
C HIS A 206 -0.37 -3.77 9.65
N VAL A 207 -1.22 -4.26 8.73
CA VAL A 207 -2.09 -3.41 7.88
C VAL A 207 -3.52 -3.27 8.41
N LEU A 208 -3.88 -3.93 9.52
CA LEU A 208 -5.23 -3.85 10.07
C LEU A 208 -5.56 -2.41 10.55
N PRO A 209 -6.81 -1.94 10.39
CA PRO A 209 -7.29 -0.67 10.95
C PRO A 209 -7.55 -0.72 12.48
N TRP A 210 -7.31 -1.87 13.13
CA TRP A 210 -7.49 -2.12 14.56
C TRP A 210 -6.27 -2.89 15.11
N THR A 211 -6.08 -2.95 16.43
CA THR A 211 -4.98 -3.72 17.07
C THR A 211 -5.32 -5.20 17.29
N ASP A 212 -6.44 -5.67 16.75
CA ASP A 212 -6.96 -7.03 16.90
C ASP A 212 -7.84 -7.38 15.69
N ARG A 213 -7.91 -8.68 15.33
CA ARG A 213 -8.86 -9.12 14.31
C ARG A 213 -10.30 -9.09 14.85
N PRO A 214 -11.31 -8.81 14.00
CA PRO A 214 -12.71 -8.87 14.41
C PRO A 214 -13.11 -10.26 14.88
N LEU A 215 -14.05 -10.34 15.83
CA LEU A 215 -14.44 -11.62 16.45
C LEU A 215 -15.00 -12.62 15.44
N VAL A 216 -15.60 -12.16 14.34
CA VAL A 216 -16.12 -13.04 13.30
C VAL A 216 -14.99 -13.77 12.56
N THR A 217 -13.93 -13.05 12.18
CA THR A 217 -12.74 -13.64 11.55
C THR A 217 -12.09 -14.63 12.52
N ARG A 218 -11.90 -14.23 13.79
CA ARG A 218 -11.21 -15.06 14.77
C ARG A 218 -11.98 -16.33 15.16
N ASN A 219 -13.30 -16.23 15.36
CA ASN A 219 -14.11 -17.36 15.81
C ASN A 219 -14.49 -18.34 14.69
N LEU A 220 -14.57 -17.88 13.43
CA LEU A 220 -15.11 -18.67 12.31
C LEU A 220 -14.13 -18.89 11.15
N VAL A 221 -13.08 -18.08 11.02
CA VAL A 221 -12.16 -18.05 9.86
C VAL A 221 -10.71 -18.19 10.33
N GLY A 222 -10.40 -19.22 11.11
CA GLY A 222 -9.02 -19.68 11.34
C GLY A 222 -8.16 -18.87 12.31
N GLY A 223 -8.60 -17.71 12.80
CA GLY A 223 -7.87 -16.94 13.82
C GLY A 223 -7.10 -15.76 13.23
N GLU A 224 -5.79 -15.74 13.47
CA GLU A 224 -4.86 -14.70 12.98
C GLU A 224 -4.14 -15.12 11.68
N ASP A 225 -3.82 -16.41 11.53
CA ASP A 225 -3.38 -17.00 10.25
C ASP A 225 -4.47 -16.90 9.17
N GLY A 226 -5.74 -17.03 9.58
CA GLY A 226 -6.88 -17.03 8.67
C GLY A 226 -7.00 -18.34 7.87
N ILE A 227 -7.33 -18.20 6.59
CA ILE A 227 -7.08 -19.20 5.54
C ILE A 227 -5.80 -18.75 4.80
N ASP A 228 -4.71 -19.42 5.05
CA ASP A 228 -3.39 -19.29 4.42
C ASP A 228 -2.82 -20.70 4.16
N ASP A 229 -2.44 -20.98 2.91
CA ASP A 229 -1.88 -22.28 2.52
C ASP A 229 -1.14 -22.20 1.17
N ALA A 230 -0.40 -23.26 0.84
CA ALA A 230 0.10 -23.51 -0.50
C ALA A 230 -1.04 -23.91 -1.46
N GLY A 231 -1.15 -23.23 -2.59
CA GLY A 231 -2.22 -23.43 -3.55
C GLY A 231 -2.08 -22.67 -4.87
N ILE A 232 -3.19 -22.61 -5.60
CA ILE A 232 -3.36 -21.88 -6.86
C ILE A 232 -4.61 -21.01 -6.73
N SER A 233 -4.48 -19.72 -7.01
CA SER A 233 -5.61 -18.77 -7.10
C SER A 233 -5.75 -18.28 -8.54
N VAL A 234 -6.95 -18.36 -9.12
CA VAL A 234 -7.27 -17.91 -10.48
C VAL A 234 -8.39 -16.88 -10.42
N ALA A 235 -8.07 -15.64 -10.79
CA ALA A 235 -8.99 -14.52 -10.79
C ALA A 235 -9.29 -14.03 -12.22
N ARG A 236 -10.52 -13.56 -12.46
CA ARG A 236 -10.96 -13.00 -13.76
C ARG A 236 -11.87 -11.79 -13.59
N LEU A 237 -11.59 -10.73 -14.34
CA LEU A 237 -12.49 -9.58 -14.49
C LEU A 237 -13.66 -9.95 -15.42
N ILE A 238 -14.88 -9.79 -14.94
CA ILE A 238 -16.13 -10.09 -15.65
C ILE A 238 -16.67 -8.80 -16.32
N PRO A 239 -16.99 -8.80 -17.63
CA PRO A 239 -17.47 -7.59 -18.34
C PRO A 239 -18.84 -7.03 -17.91
N ALA A 240 -18.88 -6.32 -16.78
CA ALA A 240 -20.07 -5.73 -16.16
C ALA A 240 -20.32 -4.23 -16.49
N GLY A 241 -19.80 -3.73 -17.61
CA GLY A 241 -20.00 -2.34 -18.04
C GLY A 241 -19.15 -1.34 -17.24
N PRO A 242 -19.72 -0.35 -16.53
CA PRO A 242 -18.98 0.55 -15.65
C PRO A 242 -18.73 -0.04 -14.24
N LEU A 243 -19.37 -1.16 -13.90
CA LEU A 243 -19.12 -1.89 -12.66
C LEU A 243 -17.81 -2.68 -12.79
N PHE A 244 -16.89 -2.54 -11.83
CA PHE A 244 -15.78 -3.48 -11.68
C PHE A 244 -16.35 -4.75 -11.07
N LEU A 245 -16.18 -5.89 -11.73
CA LEU A 245 -16.64 -7.18 -11.24
C LEU A 245 -15.51 -8.20 -11.44
N GLU A 246 -15.11 -8.85 -10.37
CA GLU A 246 -13.98 -9.79 -10.33
C GLU A 246 -14.44 -11.08 -9.65
N ALA A 247 -14.22 -12.23 -10.29
CA ALA A 247 -14.44 -13.54 -9.70
C ALA A 247 -13.12 -14.27 -9.54
N THR A 248 -12.89 -14.83 -8.36
CA THR A 248 -11.69 -15.57 -7.99
C THR A 248 -12.09 -16.97 -7.53
N GLY A 249 -11.38 -17.99 -8.01
CA GLY A 249 -11.50 -19.38 -7.57
C GLY A 249 -10.13 -19.93 -7.21
N GLU A 250 -10.02 -20.55 -6.05
CA GLU A 250 -8.76 -20.92 -5.42
C GLU A 250 -8.82 -22.36 -4.89
N VAL A 251 -7.69 -23.07 -5.00
CA VAL A 251 -7.54 -24.44 -4.51
C VAL A 251 -6.24 -24.55 -3.73
N TYR A 252 -6.35 -25.06 -2.51
CA TYR A 252 -5.28 -25.12 -1.50
C TYR A 252 -5.10 -26.55 -0.99
N ARG A 253 -3.92 -26.84 -0.43
CA ARG A 253 -3.55 -28.16 0.13
C ARG A 253 -4.51 -28.66 1.23
N GLY A 254 -5.17 -27.77 1.96
CA GLY A 254 -6.20 -28.07 2.95
C GLY A 254 -5.72 -28.01 4.41
N ASP A 255 -4.61 -27.34 4.69
CA ASP A 255 -3.98 -27.30 6.02
C ASP A 255 -3.69 -25.85 6.41
N SER A 256 -4.71 -25.16 6.92
CA SER A 256 -4.76 -23.69 7.03
C SER A 256 -5.62 -23.21 8.21
N GLY A 257 -5.03 -22.38 9.06
CA GLY A 257 -5.63 -21.83 10.29
C GLY A 257 -5.81 -22.90 11.37
N VAL A 258 -5.18 -22.71 12.53
CA VAL A 258 -4.97 -23.74 13.60
C VAL A 258 -6.18 -24.65 13.89
N SER A 259 -7.40 -24.12 13.83
CA SER A 259 -8.65 -24.85 14.12
C SER A 259 -9.62 -25.02 12.94
N LEU A 260 -9.32 -24.46 11.76
CA LEU A 260 -10.28 -24.32 10.66
C LEU A 260 -10.22 -25.48 9.66
N TYR A 261 -9.12 -25.64 8.92
CA TYR A 261 -8.96 -26.68 7.91
C TYR A 261 -7.75 -27.57 8.19
N LYS A 262 -7.93 -28.88 8.06
CA LYS A 262 -6.85 -29.87 8.19
C LYS A 262 -6.98 -30.96 7.14
N THR A 263 -5.86 -31.25 6.48
CA THR A 263 -5.72 -32.29 5.47
C THR A 263 -5.32 -33.63 6.13
N SER A 264 -6.01 -34.71 5.78
CA SER A 264 -5.77 -36.06 6.30
C SER A 264 -5.23 -36.99 5.19
N GLU A 265 -5.70 -36.81 3.97
CA GLU A 265 -5.26 -37.49 2.75
C GLU A 265 -4.99 -36.48 1.62
N ARG A 266 -4.23 -36.88 0.59
CA ARG A 266 -3.89 -36.00 -0.57
C ARG A 266 -5.11 -35.41 -1.30
N GLY A 267 -6.29 -36.02 -1.17
CA GLY A 267 -7.55 -35.52 -1.75
C GLY A 267 -8.20 -34.37 -0.96
N ASP A 268 -7.73 -34.08 0.25
CA ASP A 268 -8.44 -33.26 1.24
C ASP A 268 -8.18 -31.76 1.10
N LEU A 269 -8.11 -31.32 -0.16
CA LEU A 269 -7.92 -29.93 -0.57
C LEU A 269 -9.02 -29.03 0.01
N SER A 270 -8.64 -27.79 0.35
CA SER A 270 -9.61 -26.73 0.62
C SER A 270 -9.79 -25.84 -0.61
N TYR A 271 -10.98 -25.26 -0.72
CA TYR A 271 -11.42 -24.49 -1.88
C TYR A 271 -11.96 -23.15 -1.40
N VAL A 272 -11.65 -22.08 -2.13
CA VAL A 272 -12.21 -20.73 -1.89
C VAL A 272 -12.77 -20.20 -3.20
N ALA A 273 -13.91 -19.52 -3.13
CA ALA A 273 -14.46 -18.74 -4.21
C ALA A 273 -14.82 -17.35 -3.69
N HIS A 274 -14.58 -16.31 -4.49
CA HIS A 274 -14.92 -14.93 -4.17
C HIS A 274 -15.50 -14.23 -5.40
N LEU A 275 -16.50 -13.38 -5.19
CA LEU A 275 -17.04 -12.47 -6.19
C LEU A 275 -17.08 -11.06 -5.60
N ARG A 276 -16.34 -10.15 -6.23
CA ARG A 276 -16.12 -8.77 -5.80
C ARG A 276 -16.69 -7.79 -6.81
N ALA A 277 -17.52 -6.86 -6.36
CA ALA A 277 -18.11 -5.78 -7.15
C ALA A 277 -17.69 -4.41 -6.61
N TYR A 278 -17.23 -3.50 -7.47
CA TYR A 278 -16.83 -2.14 -7.07
C TYR A 278 -17.40 -1.07 -8.01
N HIS A 279 -17.80 0.06 -7.43
CA HIS A 279 -18.32 1.23 -8.16
C HIS A 279 -17.94 2.55 -7.49
N ASP A 280 -17.48 3.54 -8.28
CA ASP A 280 -17.49 4.95 -7.87
C ASP A 280 -18.94 5.47 -7.94
N ILE A 281 -19.49 5.87 -6.79
CA ILE A 281 -20.80 6.52 -6.67
C ILE A 281 -20.69 8.01 -7.08
N THR A 282 -19.55 8.62 -6.76
CA THR A 282 -19.10 9.93 -7.25
C THR A 282 -17.58 9.87 -7.45
N GLU A 283 -16.97 10.90 -8.05
CA GLU A 283 -15.50 10.98 -8.10
C GLU A 283 -14.83 10.91 -6.70
N SER A 284 -15.55 11.27 -5.62
CA SER A 284 -15.07 11.30 -4.23
C SER A 284 -15.61 10.19 -3.32
N THR A 285 -16.51 9.33 -3.80
CA THR A 285 -17.17 8.28 -2.99
C THR A 285 -17.25 6.98 -3.78
N ASN A 286 -16.77 5.87 -3.22
CA ASN A 286 -16.85 4.55 -3.84
C ASN A 286 -17.27 3.45 -2.86
N ILE A 287 -17.82 2.37 -3.42
CA ILE A 287 -18.25 1.17 -2.69
C ILE A 287 -17.58 -0.07 -3.27
N ASP A 288 -17.02 -0.90 -2.39
CA ASP A 288 -16.61 -2.30 -2.59
C ASP A 288 -17.70 -3.19 -1.96
N LEU A 289 -18.10 -4.26 -2.63
CA LEU A 289 -18.96 -5.31 -2.12
C LEU A 289 -18.32 -6.66 -2.48
N GLY A 290 -18.29 -7.59 -1.53
CA GLY A 290 -17.75 -8.93 -1.75
C GLY A 290 -18.69 -10.02 -1.25
N SER A 291 -18.52 -11.20 -1.81
CA SER A 291 -19.14 -12.43 -1.33
C SER A 291 -18.16 -13.58 -1.50
N SER A 292 -18.03 -14.43 -0.49
CA SER A 292 -17.11 -15.57 -0.50
C SER A 292 -17.76 -16.86 -0.09
N TYR A 293 -17.21 -17.96 -0.57
CA TYR A 293 -17.49 -19.32 -0.12
C TYR A 293 -16.16 -20.03 0.16
N SER A 294 -16.11 -20.88 1.18
CA SER A 294 -14.99 -21.78 1.39
C SER A 294 -15.45 -23.16 1.88
N TYR A 295 -14.67 -24.18 1.56
CA TYR A 295 -14.92 -25.58 1.93
C TYR A 295 -13.60 -26.34 2.11
N GLY A 296 -13.55 -27.23 3.11
CA GLY A 296 -12.42 -28.13 3.36
C GLY A 296 -12.71 -29.08 4.52
N HIS A 297 -11.83 -30.08 4.70
CA HIS A 297 -11.88 -30.97 5.87
C HIS A 297 -11.38 -30.25 7.12
N ASN A 298 -11.88 -30.61 8.31
CA ASN A 298 -11.64 -29.90 9.57
C ASN A 298 -11.14 -30.84 10.68
N PRO A 299 -10.30 -30.36 11.62
CA PRO A 299 -9.60 -31.22 12.58
C PRO A 299 -10.50 -31.90 13.64
N ALA A 300 -11.80 -31.61 13.71
CA ALA A 300 -12.69 -32.19 14.72
C ALA A 300 -12.97 -33.70 14.54
N GLY A 301 -12.50 -34.30 13.43
CA GLY A 301 -12.55 -35.76 13.20
C GLY A 301 -11.30 -36.51 13.65
N ILE A 302 -10.23 -35.80 14.01
CA ILE A 302 -8.91 -36.36 14.28
C ILE A 302 -8.81 -36.81 15.74
N VAL A 303 -8.48 -38.09 15.93
CA VAL A 303 -8.29 -38.72 17.24
C VAL A 303 -6.98 -39.49 17.22
N LYS A 304 -5.97 -39.00 17.96
CA LYS A 304 -4.59 -39.55 17.97
C LYS A 304 -4.01 -39.64 16.56
N ASP A 305 -4.01 -38.51 15.85
CA ASP A 305 -3.45 -38.35 14.50
C ASP A 305 -4.08 -39.23 13.40
N VAL A 306 -5.22 -39.87 13.70
CA VAL A 306 -6.06 -40.59 12.73
C VAL A 306 -7.39 -39.86 12.60
N ASP A 307 -7.74 -39.46 11.38
CA ASP A 307 -9.04 -38.86 11.07
C ASP A 307 -10.12 -39.93 10.89
N VAL A 308 -10.91 -40.12 11.95
CA VAL A 308 -12.02 -41.10 11.97
C VAL A 308 -13.38 -40.44 11.70
N GLY A 309 -13.44 -39.10 11.67
CA GLY A 309 -14.65 -38.35 11.38
C GLY A 309 -14.75 -37.86 9.94
N ARG A 310 -13.61 -37.54 9.31
CA ARG A 310 -13.49 -36.91 7.99
C ARG A 310 -14.48 -35.75 7.80
N PHE A 311 -14.61 -34.96 8.85
CA PHE A 311 -15.60 -33.87 8.94
C PHE A 311 -15.17 -32.67 8.12
N THR A 312 -16.15 -31.88 7.66
CA THR A 312 -15.90 -30.70 6.82
C THR A 312 -16.42 -29.42 7.46
N THR A 313 -15.85 -28.28 7.06
CA THR A 313 -16.36 -26.94 7.38
C THR A 313 -16.72 -26.23 6.08
N LYS A 314 -17.89 -25.58 6.05
CA LYS A 314 -18.28 -24.65 4.97
C LYS A 314 -18.39 -23.24 5.54
N LEU A 315 -17.77 -22.27 4.88
CA LEU A 315 -17.90 -20.86 5.20
C LEU A 315 -18.63 -20.13 4.07
N PHE A 316 -19.48 -19.19 4.43
CA PHE A 316 -20.13 -18.26 3.52
C PHE A 316 -19.89 -16.85 4.06
N GLY A 317 -19.41 -15.92 3.23
CA GLY A 317 -19.10 -14.55 3.63
C GLY A 317 -19.78 -13.53 2.72
N VAL A 318 -20.16 -12.38 3.27
CA VAL A 318 -20.55 -11.17 2.54
C VAL A 318 -19.88 -9.96 3.19
N ASP A 319 -19.17 -9.17 2.41
CA ASP A 319 -18.46 -7.97 2.87
C ASP A 319 -18.87 -6.71 2.11
N ALA A 320 -18.69 -5.56 2.76
CA ALA A 320 -18.96 -4.24 2.20
C ALA A 320 -17.95 -3.22 2.73
N THR A 321 -17.43 -2.37 1.85
CA THR A 321 -16.55 -1.24 2.20
C THR A 321 -17.00 0.01 1.47
N LEU A 322 -17.38 1.05 2.20
CA LEU A 322 -17.66 2.39 1.68
C LEU A 322 -16.46 3.29 1.96
N ARG A 323 -15.89 3.92 0.93
CA ARG A 323 -14.83 4.93 1.06
C ARG A 323 -15.33 6.28 0.56
N TRP A 324 -15.02 7.34 1.31
CA TRP A 324 -15.15 8.73 0.88
C TRP A 324 -13.83 9.44 1.07
N LYS A 325 -13.37 10.16 0.05
CA LYS A 325 -12.18 11.00 0.08
C LYS A 325 -12.44 12.23 -0.80
N PRO A 326 -12.50 13.45 -0.24
CA PRO A 326 -12.61 14.67 -1.04
C PRO A 326 -11.37 14.81 -1.92
N LEU A 327 -11.58 15.21 -3.18
CA LEU A 327 -10.53 15.21 -4.19
C LEU A 327 -9.50 16.32 -3.95
N SER A 328 -9.98 17.53 -3.65
CA SER A 328 -9.15 18.60 -3.08
C SER A 328 -8.92 18.35 -1.58
N ARG A 329 -7.70 18.59 -1.11
CA ARG A 329 -7.27 18.33 0.28
C ARG A 329 -7.48 16.88 0.75
N SER A 330 -7.42 15.93 -0.19
CA SER A 330 -7.56 14.49 0.02
C SER A 330 -6.65 13.91 1.12
N ILE A 331 -5.50 14.54 1.36
CA ILE A 331 -4.56 14.14 2.41
C ILE A 331 -4.98 14.54 3.83
N TYR A 332 -6.03 15.36 4.02
CA TYR A 332 -6.47 15.86 5.33
C TYR A 332 -7.75 15.18 5.86
N HIS A 333 -8.61 14.70 4.96
CA HIS A 333 -9.92 14.17 5.29
C HIS A 333 -10.23 12.93 4.45
N SER A 334 -10.85 11.93 5.07
CA SER A 334 -11.34 10.71 4.46
C SER A 334 -12.23 9.96 5.45
N PHE A 335 -13.08 9.07 4.95
CA PHE A 335 -13.90 8.15 5.74
C PHE A 335 -13.86 6.76 5.11
N VAL A 336 -13.74 5.73 5.94
CA VAL A 336 -13.87 4.33 5.52
C VAL A 336 -14.81 3.59 6.45
N GLY A 337 -16.00 3.23 5.96
CA GLY A 337 -16.90 2.29 6.62
C GLY A 337 -16.64 0.88 6.10
N ARG A 338 -16.60 -0.12 6.99
CA ARG A 338 -16.45 -1.55 6.61
C ARG A 338 -17.43 -2.43 7.35
N SER A 339 -17.84 -3.55 6.76
CA SER A 339 -18.60 -4.60 7.41
C SER A 339 -18.31 -5.94 6.74
N GLU A 340 -18.29 -7.01 7.51
CA GLU A 340 -18.16 -8.39 7.00
C GLU A 340 -19.05 -9.29 7.85
N LEU A 341 -19.83 -10.15 7.20
CA LEU A 341 -20.85 -11.05 7.77
C LEU A 341 -20.58 -12.46 7.28
N ILE A 342 -20.38 -13.40 8.20
CA ILE A 342 -19.97 -14.78 7.90
C ILE A 342 -20.89 -15.78 8.59
N TRP A 343 -21.23 -16.84 7.85
CA TRP A 343 -21.87 -18.05 8.36
C TRP A 343 -20.89 -19.22 8.23
N SER A 344 -20.82 -20.08 9.24
CA SER A 344 -20.01 -21.29 9.27
C SER A 344 -20.89 -22.50 9.54
N GLN A 345 -20.70 -23.57 8.76
CA GLN A 345 -21.31 -24.87 8.96
C GLN A 345 -20.21 -25.90 9.22
N ARG A 346 -19.94 -26.20 10.49
CA ARG A 346 -18.90 -27.15 10.92
C ARG A 346 -19.53 -28.50 11.25
N GLN A 347 -19.02 -29.58 10.67
CA GLN A 347 -19.33 -30.95 11.11
C GLN A 347 -18.36 -31.37 12.23
N GLN A 348 -18.87 -32.13 13.21
CA GLN A 348 -18.10 -32.71 14.31
C GLN A 348 -18.89 -33.83 15.00
N PHE A 349 -18.29 -34.56 15.96
CA PHE A 349 -18.92 -35.72 16.60
C PHE A 349 -20.26 -35.45 17.31
N ASN A 350 -20.51 -34.21 17.79
CA ASN A 350 -21.78 -33.84 18.44
C ASN A 350 -22.87 -33.36 17.46
N GLY A 351 -22.60 -33.36 16.15
CA GLY A 351 -23.52 -32.91 15.11
C GLY A 351 -22.93 -31.83 14.21
N ARG A 352 -23.81 -31.11 13.49
CA ARG A 352 -23.42 -29.91 12.73
C ARG A 352 -23.64 -28.67 13.61
N GLN A 353 -22.63 -27.82 13.71
CA GLN A 353 -22.73 -26.47 14.26
C GLN A 353 -22.99 -25.49 13.12
N ASP A 354 -24.04 -24.68 13.24
CA ASP A 354 -24.37 -23.59 12.31
C ASP A 354 -24.17 -22.25 13.04
N ALA A 355 -22.99 -21.65 12.86
CA ALA A 355 -22.54 -20.46 13.57
C ALA A 355 -22.57 -19.22 12.67
N MET A 356 -22.76 -18.02 13.24
CA MET A 356 -22.75 -16.76 12.49
C MET A 356 -22.05 -15.64 13.27
N GLY A 357 -21.35 -14.76 12.54
CA GLY A 357 -20.82 -13.51 13.08
C GLY A 357 -20.81 -12.38 12.06
N TYR A 358 -20.63 -11.16 12.53
CA TYR A 358 -20.28 -10.02 11.70
C TYR A 358 -19.49 -8.99 12.50
N TYR A 359 -18.80 -8.08 11.81
CA TYR A 359 -18.36 -6.82 12.38
C TYR A 359 -18.85 -5.65 11.53
N ALA A 360 -18.87 -4.45 12.11
CA ALA A 360 -19.03 -3.18 11.40
C ALA A 360 -18.04 -2.16 11.96
N SER A 361 -17.39 -1.36 11.12
CA SER A 361 -16.47 -0.29 11.51
C SER A 361 -16.70 1.01 10.74
N GLY A 362 -16.20 2.11 11.30
CA GLY A 362 -16.10 3.40 10.64
C GLY A 362 -14.86 4.14 11.12
N ASP A 363 -13.96 4.45 10.20
CA ASP A 363 -12.68 5.12 10.44
C ASP A 363 -12.68 6.50 9.74
N TYR A 364 -12.42 7.58 10.47
CA TYR A 364 -12.48 8.96 9.97
C TYR A 364 -11.17 9.72 10.17
N GLN A 365 -10.63 10.28 9.09
CA GLN A 365 -9.48 11.17 9.12
C GLN A 365 -9.92 12.62 9.36
N PHE A 366 -9.47 13.22 10.45
CA PHE A 366 -9.82 14.59 10.83
C PHE A 366 -8.67 15.61 10.68
N ALA A 367 -7.45 15.13 10.46
CA ALA A 367 -6.29 15.94 10.05
C ALA A 367 -5.25 15.08 9.29
N ARG A 368 -4.24 15.72 8.65
CA ARG A 368 -3.27 15.05 7.73
C ARG A 368 -2.67 13.74 8.27
N ARG A 369 -2.48 13.63 9.59
CA ARG A 369 -1.86 12.48 10.26
C ARG A 369 -2.72 11.84 11.36
N TRP A 370 -3.99 12.22 11.50
CA TRP A 370 -4.85 11.79 12.62
C TRP A 370 -6.18 11.20 12.17
N PHE A 371 -6.47 10.00 12.68
CA PHE A 371 -7.68 9.21 12.40
C PHE A 371 -8.32 8.78 13.72
N ALA A 372 -9.65 8.86 13.80
CA ALA A 372 -10.43 8.28 14.89
C ALA A 372 -11.37 7.22 14.30
N GLY A 373 -11.43 6.04 14.91
CA GLY A 373 -12.22 4.91 14.40
C GLY A 373 -13.06 4.25 15.48
N ILE A 374 -14.10 3.54 15.04
CA ILE A 374 -14.92 2.65 15.88
C ILE A 374 -15.14 1.32 15.18
N ARG A 375 -15.22 0.24 15.95
CA ARG A 375 -15.68 -1.09 15.51
C ARG A 375 -16.80 -1.59 16.42
N TYR A 376 -17.64 -2.48 15.91
CA TYR A 376 -18.60 -3.29 16.64
C TYR A 376 -18.48 -4.74 16.15
N ASP A 377 -18.51 -5.70 17.07
CA ASP A 377 -18.29 -7.13 16.78
C ASP A 377 -19.42 -8.02 17.31
N ARG A 378 -19.73 -9.09 16.57
CA ARG A 378 -20.55 -10.22 16.99
C ARG A 378 -19.99 -11.51 16.38
N SER A 379 -19.84 -12.57 17.15
CA SER A 379 -19.73 -13.91 16.57
C SER A 379 -20.15 -15.02 17.51
N ASN A 380 -20.87 -16.01 16.99
CA ASN A 380 -20.86 -17.35 17.56
C ASN A 380 -19.47 -17.98 17.43
N ARG A 381 -19.25 -19.15 18.05
CA ARG A 381 -18.04 -19.96 17.84
C ARG A 381 -18.32 -21.12 16.87
N ALA A 382 -17.29 -21.58 16.16
CA ALA A 382 -17.45 -22.63 15.15
C ALA A 382 -17.60 -24.05 15.75
N ASP A 383 -17.10 -24.26 16.96
CA ASP A 383 -17.13 -25.51 17.74
C ASP A 383 -18.37 -25.63 18.64
N ASP A 384 -18.88 -24.51 19.14
CA ASP A 384 -20.16 -24.41 19.84
C ASP A 384 -20.93 -23.14 19.40
N ALA A 385 -21.95 -23.33 18.56
CA ALA A 385 -22.78 -22.25 18.07
C ALA A 385 -23.73 -21.65 19.13
N SER A 386 -23.85 -22.26 20.32
CA SER A 386 -24.59 -21.66 21.45
C SER A 386 -23.78 -20.57 22.17
N LEU A 387 -22.44 -20.67 22.13
CA LEU A 387 -21.54 -19.62 22.61
C LEU A 387 -21.58 -18.44 21.63
N LEU A 388 -21.60 -17.22 22.18
CA LEU A 388 -21.86 -16.00 21.43
C LEU A 388 -21.09 -14.81 22.01
N ASP A 389 -19.91 -14.58 21.46
CA ASP A 389 -19.05 -13.45 21.79
C ASP A 389 -19.51 -12.17 21.07
N LYS A 390 -19.20 -11.03 21.69
CA LYS A 390 -19.40 -9.70 21.11
C LYS A 390 -18.26 -8.77 21.47
N GLY A 391 -18.21 -7.63 20.81
CA GLY A 391 -17.20 -6.62 21.03
C GLY A 391 -17.59 -5.28 20.43
N GLY A 392 -16.68 -4.35 20.58
CA GLY A 392 -16.75 -3.02 20.05
C GLY A 392 -15.54 -2.26 20.55
N SER A 393 -14.90 -1.51 19.67
CA SER A 393 -13.69 -0.78 19.99
C SER A 393 -13.76 0.66 19.52
N ALA A 394 -12.94 1.50 20.13
CA ALA A 394 -12.64 2.84 19.67
C ALA A 394 -11.13 2.97 19.49
N THR A 395 -10.69 3.52 18.37
CA THR A 395 -9.29 3.70 18.01
C THR A 395 -8.96 5.18 17.84
N LEU A 396 -7.74 5.55 18.20
CA LEU A 396 -7.12 6.81 17.83
C LEU A 396 -5.75 6.48 17.21
N THR A 397 -5.58 6.81 15.93
CA THR A 397 -4.37 6.49 15.16
C THR A 397 -3.67 7.77 14.73
N TYR A 398 -2.37 7.85 15.00
CA TYR A 398 -1.45 8.87 14.52
C TYR A 398 -0.45 8.23 13.54
N TRP A 399 -0.14 8.93 12.44
CA TRP A 399 0.89 8.53 11.49
C TRP A 399 2.06 9.53 11.55
N PRO A 400 3.15 9.25 12.28
CA PRO A 400 4.34 10.13 12.28
C PRO A 400 4.96 10.30 10.89
N SER A 401 4.80 9.30 10.02
CA SER A 401 5.12 9.32 8.60
C SER A 401 4.23 8.32 7.86
N GLU A 402 4.22 8.38 6.53
CA GLU A 402 3.67 7.38 5.61
C GLU A 402 4.24 5.96 5.81
N PHE A 403 5.42 5.83 6.43
CA PHE A 403 6.05 4.54 6.79
C PHE A 403 5.87 4.13 8.27
N SER A 404 5.14 4.89 9.09
CA SER A 404 5.02 4.60 10.53
C SER A 404 3.66 4.94 11.11
N GLN A 405 3.21 4.12 12.06
CA GLN A 405 1.91 4.27 12.69
C GLN A 405 2.00 4.08 14.21
N VAL A 406 1.20 4.83 14.96
CA VAL A 406 0.99 4.65 16.41
C VAL A 406 -0.51 4.67 16.67
N ARG A 407 -1.03 3.61 17.30
CA ARG A 407 -2.47 3.45 17.57
C ARG A 407 -2.74 3.17 19.04
N GLY A 408 -3.69 3.89 19.62
CA GLY A 408 -4.35 3.51 20.87
C GLY A 408 -5.72 2.89 20.59
N GLN A 409 -6.07 1.81 21.29
CA GLN A 409 -7.36 1.14 21.18
C GLN A 409 -7.98 0.83 22.56
N TYR A 410 -9.30 0.99 22.67
CA TYR A 410 -10.11 0.59 23.83
C TYR A 410 -11.25 -0.34 23.37
N ARG A 411 -11.60 -1.39 24.12
CA ARG A 411 -12.57 -2.44 23.71
C ARG A 411 -13.60 -2.81 24.81
N ARG A 412 -14.88 -2.99 24.44
CA ARG A 412 -16.02 -3.39 25.31
C ARG A 412 -17.15 -4.08 24.54
N THR A 413 -17.94 -4.94 25.19
CA THR A 413 -18.80 -5.99 24.57
C THR A 413 -20.30 -5.87 24.94
N LEU A 414 -21.26 -5.77 23.98
CA LEU A 414 -22.75 -5.86 24.19
C LEU A 414 -23.60 -5.89 22.86
N PHE A 415 -24.96 -5.94 22.87
CA PHE A 415 -25.83 -6.53 21.80
C PHE A 415 -26.98 -5.66 21.15
N LEU A 416 -27.09 -5.54 19.78
CA LEU A 416 -28.26 -5.77 18.82
C LEU A 416 -28.09 -5.13 17.38
N VAL A 417 -29.10 -5.12 16.46
CA VAL A 417 -29.00 -5.04 14.94
C VAL A 417 -30.24 -4.45 14.18
N CYS A 418 -30.08 -3.81 12.99
CA CYS A 418 -30.95 -3.89 11.75
C CYS A 418 -30.49 -3.02 10.52
N LEU A 419 -30.75 -3.43 9.24
CA LEU A 419 -30.55 -2.64 7.97
C LEU A 419 -31.24 -3.24 6.68
N LEU A 420 -31.29 -2.53 5.52
CA LEU A 420 -31.84 -2.99 4.19
C LEU A 420 -31.30 -2.17 2.96
N ALA A 421 -31.39 -2.68 1.70
CA ALA A 421 -30.87 -2.03 0.44
C ALA A 421 -31.44 -2.60 -0.91
N LEU A 422 -31.22 -1.95 -2.10
CA LEU A 422 -31.48 -2.45 -3.51
C LEU A 422 -30.66 -1.70 -4.64
N PRO A 423 -30.55 -2.18 -5.92
CA PRO A 423 -29.55 -1.73 -6.96
C PRO A 423 -30.06 -1.38 -8.42
N VAL A 424 -29.15 -1.07 -9.39
CA VAL A 424 -29.38 -0.78 -10.86
C VAL A 424 -28.18 -1.25 -11.77
N ALA A 425 -28.26 -1.26 -13.12
CA ALA A 425 -27.24 -1.75 -14.10
C ALA A 425 -27.08 -0.93 -15.42
N ALA A 426 -26.05 -1.20 -16.29
CA ALA A 426 -25.68 -0.43 -17.51
C ALA A 426 -24.78 -1.18 -18.56
N ARG A 427 -24.48 -0.54 -19.74
CA ARG A 427 -23.38 -0.78 -20.77
C ARG A 427 -23.20 0.53 -21.63
N ALA A 428 -22.31 0.75 -22.63
CA ALA A 428 -21.44 -0.06 -23.53
C ALA A 428 -20.06 0.62 -23.88
N GLN A 429 -19.56 0.65 -25.14
CA GLN A 429 -18.13 0.98 -25.50
C GLN A 429 -17.85 1.48 -26.96
N GLY A 430 -16.70 2.15 -27.21
CA GLY A 430 -16.11 2.53 -28.53
C GLY A 430 -14.70 3.17 -28.45
N LYS A 431 -14.12 3.60 -29.60
CA LYS A 431 -12.82 4.33 -29.86
C LYS A 431 -11.49 3.71 -29.32
N LEU A 432 -10.34 4.23 -29.77
CA LEU A 432 -8.98 3.86 -29.32
C LEU A 432 -8.68 4.49 -27.96
N ASN A 433 -8.37 3.69 -26.94
CA ASN A 433 -8.40 4.16 -25.54
C ASN A 433 -7.01 4.52 -25.02
N VAL A 434 -6.76 5.81 -24.84
CA VAL A 434 -5.57 6.35 -24.19
C VAL A 434 -5.90 6.66 -22.72
N VAL A 435 -5.04 6.24 -21.80
CA VAL A 435 -5.11 6.63 -20.38
C VAL A 435 -3.85 7.40 -20.02
N THR A 436 -3.98 8.51 -19.31
CA THR A 436 -2.84 9.29 -18.82
C THR A 436 -2.86 9.38 -17.29
N THR A 437 -1.70 9.59 -16.68
CA THR A 437 -1.61 9.73 -15.22
C THR A 437 -2.13 11.09 -14.73
N ILE A 438 -1.80 12.17 -15.44
CA ILE A 438 -2.25 13.56 -15.16
C ILE A 438 -3.02 14.18 -16.34
N GLU A 439 -3.85 15.21 -16.06
CA GLU A 439 -4.68 15.87 -17.09
C GLU A 439 -3.87 16.64 -18.13
N ASP A 440 -2.65 17.08 -17.83
CA ASP A 440 -1.76 17.78 -18.77
C ASP A 440 -1.35 16.87 -19.93
N LEU A 441 -0.97 15.62 -19.61
CA LEU A 441 -0.71 14.58 -20.59
C LEU A 441 -1.99 14.23 -21.36
N SER A 442 -3.16 14.23 -20.71
CA SER A 442 -4.45 14.07 -21.41
C SER A 442 -4.74 15.24 -22.35
N ALA A 443 -4.42 16.48 -21.98
CA ALA A 443 -4.65 17.66 -22.82
C ALA A 443 -3.76 17.64 -24.08
N ILE A 444 -2.48 17.32 -23.93
CA ILE A 444 -1.56 17.14 -25.07
C ILE A 444 -2.03 15.95 -25.93
N ALA A 445 -2.49 14.85 -25.32
CA ALA A 445 -3.04 13.71 -26.06
C ALA A 445 -4.33 14.04 -26.81
N ARG A 446 -5.22 14.90 -26.28
CA ARG A 446 -6.42 15.41 -26.99
C ARG A 446 -6.03 16.20 -28.23
N GLU A 447 -5.03 17.06 -28.11
CA GLU A 447 -4.52 17.88 -29.23
C GLU A 447 -3.88 17.04 -30.34
N VAL A 448 -3.08 16.01 -29.98
CA VAL A 448 -2.37 15.13 -30.92
C VAL A 448 -3.27 14.03 -31.51
N GLY A 449 -4.12 13.42 -30.68
CA GLY A 449 -4.97 12.28 -31.06
C GLY A 449 -6.34 12.65 -31.62
N GLY A 450 -6.81 13.88 -31.35
CA GLY A 450 -8.04 14.45 -31.90
C GLY A 450 -9.26 13.54 -31.77
N ASP A 451 -10.06 13.47 -32.84
CA ASP A 451 -11.27 12.65 -32.88
C ASP A 451 -11.01 11.14 -32.97
N HIS A 452 -9.78 10.71 -33.22
CA HIS A 452 -9.45 9.30 -33.41
C HIS A 452 -9.23 8.55 -32.09
N ILE A 453 -9.07 9.27 -30.96
CA ILE A 453 -8.90 8.67 -29.63
C ILE A 453 -10.07 8.95 -28.68
N THR A 454 -10.19 8.12 -27.66
CA THR A 454 -10.79 8.42 -26.36
C THR A 454 -9.66 8.59 -25.35
N VAL A 455 -9.66 9.67 -24.55
CA VAL A 455 -8.59 9.90 -23.57
C VAL A 455 -9.10 10.40 -22.22
N GLU A 456 -8.65 9.71 -21.17
CA GLU A 456 -9.04 9.97 -19.78
C GLU A 456 -7.82 9.96 -18.85
N SER A 457 -7.78 10.92 -17.93
CA SER A 457 -6.76 10.98 -16.87
C SER A 457 -7.15 10.15 -15.64
N LEU A 458 -6.14 9.66 -14.91
CA LEU A 458 -6.31 9.03 -13.59
C LEU A 458 -6.38 10.08 -12.47
N ALA A 459 -5.51 11.09 -12.50
CA ALA A 459 -5.55 12.23 -11.59
C ALA A 459 -6.18 13.47 -12.24
N ARG A 460 -6.95 14.26 -11.48
CA ARG A 460 -7.40 15.61 -11.88
C ARG A 460 -6.35 16.66 -11.48
N GLY A 461 -6.17 17.72 -12.26
CA GLY A 461 -5.14 18.74 -12.02
C GLY A 461 -5.27 19.60 -10.74
N TYR A 462 -6.31 19.37 -9.92
CA TYR A 462 -6.47 19.95 -8.58
C TYR A 462 -6.18 18.95 -7.44
N GLN A 463 -5.66 17.76 -7.79
CA GLN A 463 -5.14 16.75 -6.87
C GLN A 463 -3.60 16.78 -6.89
N ASP A 464 -2.97 16.35 -5.80
CA ASP A 464 -1.53 16.12 -5.75
C ASP A 464 -1.17 14.84 -6.52
N PRO A 465 -0.35 14.89 -7.59
CA PRO A 465 -0.02 13.72 -8.39
C PRO A 465 0.84 12.68 -7.65
N HIS A 466 1.50 13.04 -6.54
CA HIS A 466 2.22 12.08 -5.70
C HIS A 466 1.26 11.16 -4.91
N PHE A 467 0.05 11.64 -4.59
CA PHE A 467 -0.85 11.01 -3.60
C PHE A 467 -2.25 10.67 -4.15
N VAL A 468 -2.30 10.19 -5.41
CA VAL A 468 -3.52 9.73 -6.07
C VAL A 468 -4.06 8.46 -5.40
N GLU A 469 -5.38 8.38 -5.15
CA GLU A 469 -6.00 7.18 -4.58
C GLU A 469 -6.11 6.08 -5.64
N ALA A 470 -5.45 4.95 -5.42
CA ALA A 470 -5.51 3.79 -6.30
C ALA A 470 -6.88 3.09 -6.25
N LYS A 471 -7.73 3.34 -7.25
CA LYS A 471 -9.12 2.85 -7.31
C LYS A 471 -9.32 1.68 -8.29
N PRO A 472 -10.14 0.67 -7.96
CA PRO A 472 -10.52 -0.39 -8.90
C PRO A 472 -11.24 0.06 -10.18
N SER A 473 -11.85 1.25 -10.21
CA SER A 473 -12.32 1.85 -11.47
C SER A 473 -11.17 2.20 -12.42
N PHE A 474 -10.02 2.64 -11.90
CA PHE A 474 -8.82 2.88 -12.71
C PHE A 474 -8.27 1.58 -13.28
N ILE A 475 -8.42 0.46 -12.56
CA ILE A 475 -8.11 -0.88 -13.08
C ILE A 475 -8.94 -1.19 -14.34
N LEU A 476 -10.23 -0.82 -14.39
CA LEU A 476 -11.05 -0.96 -15.61
C LEU A 476 -10.60 -0.05 -16.76
N LYS A 477 -10.20 1.20 -16.47
CA LYS A 477 -9.67 2.13 -17.48
C LYS A 477 -8.42 1.53 -18.12
N LEU A 478 -7.47 1.11 -17.28
CA LEU A 478 -6.21 0.48 -17.68
C LEU A 478 -6.42 -0.88 -18.37
N GLN A 479 -7.39 -1.69 -17.94
CA GLN A 479 -7.74 -2.95 -18.61
C GLN A 479 -8.14 -2.72 -20.08
N ARG A 480 -8.79 -1.59 -20.37
CA ARG A 480 -9.30 -1.23 -21.71
C ARG A 480 -8.33 -0.38 -22.52
N ALA A 481 -7.26 0.12 -21.91
CA ALA A 481 -6.30 1.01 -22.56
C ALA A 481 -5.54 0.31 -23.69
N ASP A 482 -5.43 1.00 -24.81
CA ASP A 482 -4.49 0.69 -25.89
C ASP A 482 -3.14 1.39 -25.65
N VAL A 483 -3.17 2.54 -24.97
CA VAL A 483 -1.97 3.30 -24.55
C VAL A 483 -2.09 3.77 -23.09
N LEU A 484 -1.04 3.60 -22.30
CA LEU A 484 -0.83 4.25 -21.01
C LEU A 484 0.34 5.23 -21.10
N ILE A 485 0.11 6.49 -20.72
CA ILE A 485 1.12 7.54 -20.70
C ILE A 485 1.34 8.02 -19.27
N ALA A 486 2.56 7.86 -18.76
CA ALA A 486 2.98 8.30 -17.44
C ALA A 486 3.96 9.49 -17.54
N VAL A 487 4.05 10.26 -16.45
CA VAL A 487 5.08 11.29 -16.25
C VAL A 487 6.41 10.63 -15.92
N GLY A 488 6.41 9.59 -15.08
CA GLY A 488 7.64 8.89 -14.71
C GLY A 488 8.50 9.67 -13.72
N ARG A 489 9.82 9.47 -13.79
CA ARG A 489 10.81 9.94 -12.79
C ARG A 489 10.54 9.53 -11.33
N GLU A 490 9.77 8.45 -11.14
CA GLU A 490 9.22 7.97 -9.85
C GLU A 490 8.02 8.78 -9.28
N LEU A 491 7.43 9.74 -10.02
CA LEU A 491 6.25 10.50 -9.58
C LEU A 491 5.06 9.61 -9.18
N GLU A 492 4.70 8.63 -10.01
CA GLU A 492 3.55 7.76 -9.77
C GLU A 492 3.88 6.46 -9.02
N ILE A 493 5.10 6.33 -8.46
CA ILE A 493 5.61 5.06 -7.91
C ILE A 493 4.73 4.49 -6.80
N GLY A 494 4.14 5.35 -5.97
CA GLY A 494 3.30 4.95 -4.83
C GLY A 494 1.89 4.46 -5.20
N TRP A 495 1.45 4.57 -6.46
CA TRP A 495 0.06 4.29 -6.83
C TRP A 495 -0.18 3.65 -8.21
N LEU A 496 0.66 3.92 -9.22
CA LEU A 496 0.45 3.37 -10.58
C LEU A 496 0.83 1.88 -10.73
N PRO A 497 1.98 1.38 -10.22
CA PRO A 497 2.38 -0.02 -10.41
C PRO A 497 1.34 -1.08 -9.98
N PRO A 498 0.64 -0.97 -8.82
CA PRO A 498 -0.38 -1.95 -8.46
C PRO A 498 -1.61 -1.88 -9.37
N LEU A 499 -2.00 -0.69 -9.85
CA LEU A 499 -3.11 -0.54 -10.81
C LEU A 499 -2.76 -1.13 -12.18
N GLN A 500 -1.55 -0.87 -12.66
CA GLN A 500 -1.00 -1.39 -13.91
C GLN A 500 -0.93 -2.93 -13.86
N THR A 501 -0.44 -3.50 -12.76
CA THR A 501 -0.40 -4.95 -12.51
C THR A 501 -1.81 -5.56 -12.50
N GLN A 502 -2.72 -5.02 -11.69
CA GLN A 502 -4.08 -5.58 -11.53
C GLN A 502 -4.97 -5.39 -12.77
N SER A 503 -4.59 -4.51 -13.71
CA SER A 503 -5.32 -4.31 -14.97
C SER A 503 -5.36 -5.55 -15.88
N ARG A 504 -4.42 -6.49 -15.68
CA ARG A 504 -4.17 -7.67 -16.54
C ARG A 504 -3.91 -7.34 -18.02
N ASN A 505 -3.57 -6.09 -18.34
CA ASN A 505 -3.41 -5.63 -19.71
C ASN A 505 -1.93 -5.63 -20.12
N GLY A 506 -1.51 -6.68 -20.84
CA GLY A 506 -0.15 -6.83 -21.36
C GLY A 506 0.28 -5.74 -22.36
N LYS A 507 -0.63 -4.97 -22.95
CA LYS A 507 -0.25 -3.87 -23.87
C LYS A 507 0.51 -2.74 -23.17
N ILE A 508 0.15 -2.47 -21.92
CA ILE A 508 0.51 -1.25 -21.17
C ILE A 508 1.46 -1.49 -19.99
N GLN A 509 2.00 -2.70 -19.82
CA GLN A 509 3.00 -2.96 -18.80
C GLN A 509 4.31 -2.23 -19.13
N VAL A 510 5.16 -1.97 -18.13
CA VAL A 510 6.45 -1.30 -18.36
C VAL A 510 7.26 -2.07 -19.41
N GLY A 511 7.83 -1.35 -20.38
CA GLY A 511 8.55 -1.93 -21.53
C GLY A 511 7.67 -2.51 -22.65
N SER A 512 6.35 -2.56 -22.48
CA SER A 512 5.42 -3.02 -23.53
C SER A 512 5.07 -1.91 -24.53
N ALA A 513 4.68 -2.28 -25.75
CA ALA A 513 4.54 -1.35 -26.87
C ALA A 513 3.57 -0.18 -26.62
N GLY A 514 2.52 -0.40 -25.80
CA GLY A 514 1.52 0.58 -25.40
C GLY A 514 1.83 1.37 -24.13
N PHE A 515 3.03 1.23 -23.54
CA PHE A 515 3.48 2.07 -22.43
C PHE A 515 4.38 3.21 -22.93
N LEU A 516 4.20 4.41 -22.38
CA LEU A 516 5.03 5.58 -22.64
C LEU A 516 5.36 6.32 -21.34
N ASP A 517 6.62 6.28 -20.92
CA ASP A 517 7.18 7.24 -19.96
C ASP A 517 7.52 8.53 -20.73
N ALA A 518 6.75 9.59 -20.53
CA ALA A 518 6.91 10.85 -21.24
C ALA A 518 8.24 11.56 -20.90
N SER A 519 8.80 11.34 -19.71
CA SER A 519 10.05 11.96 -19.26
C SER A 519 11.27 11.53 -20.06
N LEU A 520 11.21 10.39 -20.76
CA LEU A 520 12.26 9.91 -21.67
C LEU A 520 12.47 10.84 -22.89
N THR A 521 11.57 11.81 -23.10
CA THR A 521 11.66 12.80 -24.19
C THR A 521 11.74 14.24 -23.70
N ALA A 522 11.60 14.48 -22.40
CA ALA A 522 11.60 15.81 -21.80
C ALA A 522 12.98 16.24 -21.29
N GLU A 523 13.15 17.54 -21.13
CA GLU A 523 14.30 18.16 -20.47
C GLU A 523 14.02 18.25 -18.97
N ILE A 524 14.77 17.46 -18.20
CA ILE A 524 14.57 17.23 -16.77
C ILE A 524 15.55 18.08 -15.96
N LEU A 525 15.04 18.90 -15.06
CA LEU A 525 15.82 19.77 -14.18
C LEU A 525 16.09 19.12 -12.82
N GLU A 526 16.97 19.74 -12.01
CA GLU A 526 17.34 19.33 -10.65
C GLU A 526 17.76 17.83 -10.48
N VAL A 527 18.33 17.19 -11.51
CA VAL A 527 18.87 15.82 -11.42
C VAL A 527 19.94 15.76 -10.32
N PRO A 528 19.74 15.01 -9.21
CA PRO A 528 20.65 15.14 -8.06
C PRO A 528 22.01 14.51 -8.30
N THR A 529 23.09 15.25 -8.03
CA THR A 529 24.48 14.80 -8.16
C THR A 529 25.08 14.43 -6.81
N GLY A 530 24.72 13.27 -6.26
CA GLY A 530 25.21 12.80 -4.96
C GLY A 530 24.61 11.47 -4.51
N GLN A 531 24.88 11.08 -3.26
CA GLN A 531 24.09 10.03 -2.59
C GLN A 531 22.79 10.64 -2.06
N ILE A 532 21.66 10.14 -2.53
CA ILE A 532 20.32 10.56 -2.09
C ILE A 532 19.92 9.71 -0.89
N THR A 533 19.31 10.34 0.11
CA THR A 533 18.92 9.71 1.38
C THR A 533 17.47 10.02 1.75
N ARG A 534 16.79 9.09 2.44
CA ARG A 534 15.42 9.30 2.94
C ARG A 534 15.26 10.50 3.89
N ALA A 535 16.37 11.05 4.40
CA ALA A 535 16.34 12.27 5.20
C ALA A 535 16.01 13.53 4.37
N GLU A 536 16.17 13.48 3.04
CA GLU A 536 16.00 14.62 2.14
C GLU A 536 14.55 14.84 1.69
N GLY A 537 13.62 13.98 2.11
CA GLY A 537 12.19 14.03 1.77
C GLY A 537 11.87 13.22 0.51
N ASP A 538 10.74 13.55 -0.13
CA ASP A 538 10.25 12.91 -1.37
C ASP A 538 11.06 13.40 -2.60
N VAL A 539 12.38 13.23 -2.56
CA VAL A 539 13.30 13.65 -3.63
C VAL A 539 13.36 12.59 -4.71
N HIS A 540 12.85 12.94 -5.89
CA HIS A 540 12.84 12.09 -7.10
C HIS A 540 14.28 11.81 -7.58
N PRO A 541 14.79 10.57 -7.50
CA PRO A 541 16.18 10.25 -7.81
C PRO A 541 16.60 10.46 -9.26
N LEU A 542 15.61 10.59 -10.15
CA LEU A 542 15.78 10.68 -11.59
C LEU A 542 15.62 12.13 -12.11
N GLY A 543 15.60 13.11 -11.21
CA GLY A 543 15.34 14.53 -11.49
C GLY A 543 13.89 14.94 -11.28
N ASN A 544 13.62 16.24 -11.37
CA ASN A 544 12.33 16.83 -11.02
C ASN A 544 11.22 16.38 -12.02
N PRO A 545 10.11 15.79 -11.55
CA PRO A 545 9.05 15.28 -12.43
C PRO A 545 8.12 16.37 -12.99
N HIS A 546 8.16 17.59 -12.48
CA HIS A 546 7.21 18.66 -12.84
C HIS A 546 7.53 19.36 -14.18
N TYR A 547 8.18 18.63 -15.08
CA TYR A 547 8.73 19.13 -16.34
C TYR A 547 7.67 19.51 -17.38
N TRP A 548 6.40 19.16 -17.18
CA TRP A 548 5.29 19.47 -18.10
C TRP A 548 4.90 20.96 -18.10
N LEU A 549 5.33 21.73 -17.09
CA LEU A 549 5.19 23.19 -17.01
C LEU A 549 6.18 23.97 -17.90
N ASP A 550 6.78 23.32 -18.89
CA ASP A 550 7.53 23.93 -19.99
C ASP A 550 6.87 23.58 -21.34
N PRO A 551 6.45 24.57 -22.17
CA PRO A 551 5.88 24.32 -23.50
C PRO A 551 6.84 23.66 -24.50
N GLU A 552 8.16 23.75 -24.34
CA GLU A 552 9.11 22.92 -25.14
C GLU A 552 9.02 21.45 -24.75
N ASN A 553 8.88 21.15 -23.46
CA ASN A 553 8.54 19.79 -23.03
C ASN A 553 7.16 19.38 -23.54
N GLY A 554 6.17 20.27 -23.55
CA GLY A 554 4.89 20.05 -24.23
C GLY A 554 5.04 19.63 -25.70
N LYS A 555 5.90 20.30 -26.47
CA LYS A 555 6.23 19.94 -27.87
C LYS A 555 6.93 18.58 -27.98
N ARG A 556 7.91 18.30 -27.11
CA ARG A 556 8.66 17.02 -27.08
C ARG A 556 7.74 15.83 -26.77
N ILE A 557 6.91 15.97 -25.73
CA ILE A 557 5.90 14.99 -25.30
C ILE A 557 4.87 14.76 -26.40
N ALA A 558 4.36 15.83 -27.04
CA ALA A 558 3.40 15.73 -28.13
C ALA A 558 3.95 14.90 -29.30
N LYS A 559 5.23 15.07 -29.65
CA LYS A 559 5.88 14.24 -30.67
C LYS A 559 5.94 12.77 -30.25
N ALA A 560 6.34 12.49 -29.01
CA ALA A 560 6.38 11.13 -28.47
C ALA A 560 5.01 10.44 -28.53
N MET A 561 3.93 11.18 -28.21
CA MET A 561 2.55 10.72 -28.35
C MET A 561 2.17 10.45 -29.81
N ALA A 562 2.48 11.36 -30.73
CA ALA A 562 2.13 11.21 -32.15
C ALA A 562 2.83 10.00 -32.80
N ASP A 563 4.10 9.77 -32.46
CA ASP A 563 4.86 8.61 -32.92
C ASP A 563 4.29 7.32 -32.32
N LYS A 564 4.01 7.31 -31.01
CA LYS A 564 3.42 6.15 -30.29
C LYS A 564 2.02 5.79 -30.79
N PHE A 565 1.13 6.77 -31.00
CA PHE A 565 -0.19 6.54 -31.58
C PHE A 565 -0.07 6.04 -33.03
N GLY A 566 0.88 6.58 -33.80
CA GLY A 566 1.18 6.13 -35.16
C GLY A 566 1.89 4.77 -35.27
N GLU A 567 2.42 4.21 -34.18
CA GLU A 567 2.90 2.82 -34.09
C GLU A 567 1.74 1.86 -33.79
N ILE A 568 0.86 2.24 -32.86
CA ILE A 568 -0.23 1.39 -32.35
C ILE A 568 -1.44 1.38 -33.29
N HIS A 569 -1.69 2.49 -34.00
CA HIS A 569 -2.74 2.61 -35.00
C HIS A 569 -2.17 3.15 -36.34
N PRO A 570 -1.41 2.34 -37.11
CA PRO A 570 -0.67 2.82 -38.29
C PRO A 570 -1.53 3.46 -39.40
N GLY A 571 -2.82 3.11 -39.50
CA GLY A 571 -3.75 3.70 -40.47
C GLY A 571 -3.95 5.21 -40.25
N ASP A 572 -3.91 5.66 -39.00
CA ASP A 572 -4.10 7.08 -38.63
C ASP A 572 -2.77 7.82 -38.42
N ARG A 573 -1.62 7.18 -38.72
CA ARG A 573 -0.29 7.78 -38.52
C ARG A 573 -0.14 9.13 -39.22
N ALA A 574 -0.74 9.31 -40.39
CA ALA A 574 -0.73 10.60 -41.10
C ALA A 574 -1.55 11.68 -40.37
N TYR A 575 -2.69 11.32 -39.78
CA TYR A 575 -3.55 12.22 -39.02
C TYR A 575 -2.85 12.71 -37.74
N PHE A 576 -2.25 11.80 -36.96
CA PHE A 576 -1.53 12.17 -35.73
C PHE A 576 -0.33 13.09 -35.99
N GLN A 577 0.37 12.91 -37.12
CA GLN A 577 1.50 13.78 -37.50
C GLN A 577 1.02 15.15 -38.03
N GLN A 578 -0.14 15.21 -38.69
CA GLN A 578 -0.80 16.49 -39.05
C GLN A 578 -1.26 17.25 -37.80
N GLN A 579 -1.88 16.55 -36.84
CA GLN A 579 -2.29 17.11 -35.55
C GLN A 579 -1.10 17.62 -34.74
N LEU A 580 0.00 16.87 -34.68
CA LEU A 580 1.26 17.29 -34.08
C LEU A 580 1.75 18.62 -34.68
N ALA A 581 1.85 18.71 -36.01
CA ALA A 581 2.32 19.94 -36.68
C ALA A 581 1.41 21.15 -36.38
N SER A 582 0.10 20.93 -36.32
CA SER A 582 -0.89 21.94 -35.91
C SER A 582 -0.72 22.39 -34.45
N PHE A 583 -0.50 21.45 -33.53
CA PHE A 583 -0.25 21.72 -32.12
C PHE A 583 1.06 22.49 -31.91
N THR A 584 2.17 22.00 -32.45
CA THR A 584 3.49 22.65 -32.37
C THR A 584 3.46 24.08 -32.92
N SER A 585 2.86 24.32 -34.08
CA SER A 585 2.77 25.66 -34.68
C SER A 585 1.96 26.66 -33.83
N ARG A 586 0.85 26.19 -33.22
CA ARG A 586 0.08 26.99 -32.25
C ARG A 586 0.87 27.25 -30.97
N LEU A 587 1.56 26.24 -30.45
CA LEU A 587 2.34 26.34 -29.22
C LEU A 587 3.56 27.24 -29.38
N ASP A 588 4.24 27.23 -30.51
CA ASP A 588 5.29 28.20 -30.86
C ASP A 588 4.78 29.65 -30.88
N THR A 589 3.55 29.87 -31.33
CA THR A 589 2.93 31.21 -31.37
C THR A 589 2.47 31.65 -29.98
N ALA A 590 1.94 30.72 -29.18
CA ALA A 590 1.56 30.97 -27.80
C ALA A 590 2.78 31.25 -26.91
N GLU A 591 3.83 30.44 -27.01
CA GLU A 591 5.10 30.60 -26.30
C GLU A 591 5.77 31.95 -26.61
N LYS A 592 5.85 32.34 -27.88
CA LYS A 592 6.38 33.67 -28.28
C LYS A 592 5.61 34.82 -27.64
N ARG A 593 4.28 34.70 -27.52
CA ARG A 593 3.43 35.67 -26.80
C ARG A 593 3.70 35.63 -25.30
N TRP A 594 3.72 34.45 -24.67
CA TRP A 594 3.95 34.27 -23.24
C TRP A 594 5.33 34.81 -22.79
N ILE A 595 6.40 34.48 -23.53
CA ILE A 595 7.75 35.02 -23.31
C ILE A 595 7.75 36.54 -23.48
N SER A 596 7.08 37.09 -24.50
CA SER A 596 6.97 38.55 -24.69
C SER A 596 6.19 39.25 -23.57
N MET A 597 5.18 38.59 -22.99
CA MET A 597 4.43 39.09 -21.83
C MET A 597 5.25 39.06 -20.53
N MET A 598 6.11 38.05 -20.36
CA MET A 598 6.95 37.87 -19.16
C MET A 598 8.29 38.61 -19.23
N ALA A 599 8.80 38.95 -20.41
CA ALA A 599 10.09 39.64 -20.58
C ALA A 599 10.29 40.93 -19.74
N PRO A 600 9.28 41.79 -19.50
CA PRO A 600 9.41 42.96 -18.61
C PRO A 600 9.59 42.61 -17.12
N TYR A 601 9.39 41.36 -16.75
CA TYR A 601 9.34 40.84 -15.37
C TYR A 601 10.42 39.79 -15.09
N LYS A 602 11.37 39.58 -16.01
CA LYS A 602 12.48 38.64 -15.83
C LYS A 602 13.37 39.05 -14.66
N GLY A 603 13.63 38.11 -13.76
CA GLY A 603 14.29 38.30 -12.47
C GLY A 603 13.31 38.36 -11.28
N THR A 604 11.99 38.33 -11.53
CA THR A 604 11.00 38.42 -10.44
C THR A 604 11.14 37.29 -9.44
N LYS A 605 11.31 37.69 -8.18
CA LYS A 605 11.58 36.82 -7.04
C LYS A 605 10.31 36.22 -6.44
N VAL A 606 10.27 34.89 -6.39
CA VAL A 606 9.13 34.12 -5.90
C VAL A 606 9.56 33.05 -4.89
N VAL A 607 8.72 32.82 -3.88
CA VAL A 607 8.74 31.57 -3.09
C VAL A 607 7.66 30.64 -3.63
N THR A 608 7.89 29.33 -3.57
CA THR A 608 6.91 28.30 -3.96
C THR A 608 6.57 27.41 -2.76
N TYR A 609 5.45 26.69 -2.73
CA TYR A 609 5.21 25.75 -1.61
C TYR A 609 6.12 24.53 -1.72
N HIS A 610 6.04 23.86 -2.88
CA HIS A 610 6.78 22.67 -3.24
C HIS A 610 7.64 22.94 -4.50
N ARG A 611 8.50 22.01 -4.90
CA ARG A 611 9.40 22.14 -6.07
C ARG A 611 8.70 21.94 -7.42
N SER A 612 7.47 22.42 -7.58
CA SER A 612 6.66 22.15 -8.78
C SER A 612 7.00 23.06 -9.96
N PHE A 613 7.51 24.27 -9.70
CA PHE A 613 7.69 25.31 -10.73
C PHE A 613 9.10 25.52 -11.35
N PRO A 614 10.19 24.76 -11.09
CA PRO A 614 11.50 25.03 -11.72
C PRO A 614 11.48 25.19 -13.25
N ASN A 615 10.82 24.28 -13.97
CA ASN A 615 10.71 24.37 -15.44
C ASN A 615 9.94 25.63 -15.91
N PHE A 616 8.89 26.02 -15.19
CA PHE A 616 8.15 27.27 -15.46
C PHE A 616 9.05 28.51 -15.19
N ALA A 617 9.77 28.48 -14.07
CA ALA A 617 10.63 29.56 -13.63
C ALA A 617 11.81 29.78 -14.59
N GLU A 618 12.45 28.72 -15.08
CA GLU A 618 13.50 28.82 -16.10
C GLU A 618 12.95 29.37 -17.43
N ARG A 619 11.83 28.81 -17.92
CA ARG A 619 11.17 29.23 -19.17
C ARG A 619 10.76 30.71 -19.18
N PHE A 620 10.16 31.19 -18.08
CA PHE A 620 9.59 32.54 -17.99
C PHE A 620 10.46 33.53 -17.19
N GLY A 621 11.59 33.09 -16.66
CA GLY A 621 12.61 33.94 -16.05
C GLY A 621 12.29 34.42 -14.63
N LEU A 622 11.84 33.51 -13.76
CA LEU A 622 11.58 33.78 -12.34
C LEU A 622 12.72 33.26 -11.46
N ASP A 623 13.07 34.01 -10.42
CA ASP A 623 14.03 33.58 -9.39
C ASP A 623 13.27 32.88 -8.25
N ILE A 624 13.31 31.53 -8.20
CA ILE A 624 12.83 30.79 -7.03
C ILE A 624 13.92 30.85 -5.93
N ILE A 625 13.69 31.66 -4.89
CA ILE A 625 14.65 31.83 -3.77
C ILE A 625 14.40 30.89 -2.59
N GLY A 626 13.31 30.13 -2.57
CA GLY A 626 12.99 29.24 -1.46
C GLY A 626 11.64 28.55 -1.57
N TYR A 627 11.45 27.59 -0.65
CA TYR A 627 10.33 26.66 -0.61
C TYR A 627 9.66 26.68 0.78
N VAL A 628 8.32 26.66 0.83
CA VAL A 628 7.58 26.59 2.10
C VAL A 628 7.81 25.25 2.79
N GLU A 629 7.75 24.13 2.05
CA GLU A 629 8.31 22.88 2.54
C GLU A 629 9.85 22.94 2.45
N PRO A 630 10.62 22.67 3.53
CA PRO A 630 12.09 22.65 3.46
C PRO A 630 12.63 21.58 2.50
N ARG A 631 11.83 20.54 2.28
CA ARG A 631 12.11 19.30 1.54
C ARG A 631 10.78 18.78 0.98
N PRO A 632 10.73 18.19 -0.22
CA PRO A 632 9.50 17.63 -0.78
C PRO A 632 8.72 16.78 0.22
N GLY A 633 7.42 17.08 0.42
CA GLY A 633 6.50 16.36 1.29
C GLY A 633 6.62 16.63 2.79
N ILE A 634 7.76 17.21 3.23
CA ILE A 634 8.07 17.47 4.64
C ILE A 634 7.44 18.79 5.10
N PRO A 635 6.52 18.78 6.10
CA PRO A 635 5.91 20.01 6.58
C PRO A 635 6.93 21.00 7.18
N PRO A 636 6.75 22.33 6.98
CA PRO A 636 7.61 23.35 7.58
C PRO A 636 7.66 23.28 9.11
N THR A 637 8.87 23.39 9.66
CA THR A 637 9.06 23.68 11.09
C THR A 637 8.87 25.17 11.38
N PRO A 638 8.58 25.58 12.64
CA PRO A 638 8.53 27.00 13.01
C PRO A 638 9.84 27.73 12.71
N GLN A 639 10.99 27.08 12.88
CA GLN A 639 12.31 27.65 12.59
C GLN A 639 12.48 27.89 11.09
N HIS A 640 12.26 26.88 10.23
CA HIS A 640 12.30 27.04 8.77
C HIS A 640 11.35 28.14 8.28
N THR A 641 10.16 28.23 8.88
CA THR A 641 9.19 29.29 8.57
C THR A 641 9.74 30.69 8.90
N LEU A 642 10.42 30.86 10.04
CA LEU A 642 11.05 32.13 10.41
C LEU A 642 12.25 32.46 9.52
N ASP A 643 13.08 31.47 9.19
CA ASP A 643 14.24 31.64 8.32
C ASP A 643 13.80 32.05 6.90
N LEU A 644 12.76 31.42 6.36
CA LEU A 644 12.13 31.79 5.09
C LEU A 644 11.50 33.20 5.13
N ILE A 645 10.85 33.59 6.23
CA ILE A 645 10.33 34.95 6.42
C ILE A 645 11.48 35.98 6.43
N ASN A 646 12.61 35.65 7.05
CA ASN A 646 13.80 36.51 7.08
C ASN A 646 14.49 36.59 5.72
N GLU A 647 14.54 35.48 4.98
CA GLU A 647 15.02 35.41 3.59
C GLU A 647 14.17 36.30 2.67
N MET A 648 12.84 36.12 2.71
CA MET A 648 11.89 36.92 1.93
C MET A 648 12.00 38.42 2.24
N LYS A 649 12.21 38.79 3.50
CA LYS A 649 12.47 40.19 3.89
C LYS A 649 13.80 40.70 3.33
N ARG A 650 14.89 39.93 3.49
CA ARG A 650 16.23 40.32 3.05
C ARG A 650 16.33 40.48 1.53
N GLN A 651 15.63 39.65 0.77
CA GLN A 651 15.57 39.71 -0.70
C GLN A 651 14.37 40.50 -1.24
N ASN A 652 13.57 41.16 -0.39
CA ASN A 652 12.38 41.95 -0.73
C ASN A 652 11.34 41.18 -1.58
N VAL A 653 11.20 39.88 -1.36
CA VAL A 653 10.26 38.99 -2.07
C VAL A 653 8.82 39.43 -1.86
N LYS A 654 8.02 39.44 -2.93
CA LYS A 654 6.62 39.91 -2.90
C LYS A 654 5.58 38.86 -3.24
N LEU A 655 5.98 37.67 -3.69
CA LEU A 655 5.06 36.64 -4.17
C LEU A 655 5.38 35.27 -3.58
N ALA A 656 4.34 34.54 -3.22
CA ALA A 656 4.39 33.13 -2.85
C ALA A 656 3.38 32.34 -3.69
N LEU A 657 3.85 31.37 -4.48
CA LEU A 657 3.06 30.57 -5.43
C LEU A 657 2.73 29.22 -4.80
N ILE A 658 1.44 28.90 -4.63
CA ILE A 658 0.95 27.75 -3.88
C ILE A 658 -0.02 26.92 -4.72
N GLU A 659 0.20 25.62 -4.76
CA GLU A 659 -0.61 24.66 -5.51
C GLU A 659 -1.97 24.44 -4.81
N PRO A 660 -3.08 24.24 -5.57
CA PRO A 660 -4.44 24.28 -5.03
C PRO A 660 -4.79 23.17 -4.01
N TYR A 661 -3.95 22.14 -3.90
CA TYR A 661 -4.14 21.00 -2.98
C TYR A 661 -3.52 21.21 -1.58
N PHE A 662 -2.60 22.16 -1.39
CA PHE A 662 -1.92 22.40 -0.10
C PHE A 662 -2.75 23.24 0.89
N ASP A 663 -2.40 23.17 2.19
CA ASP A 663 -3.01 24.00 3.24
C ASP A 663 -2.38 25.41 3.29
N LEU A 664 -3.23 26.43 3.17
CA LEU A 664 -2.84 27.83 3.03
C LEU A 664 -2.48 28.51 4.36
N LYS A 665 -2.60 27.88 5.54
CA LYS A 665 -2.38 28.56 6.84
C LYS A 665 -0.95 29.07 6.99
N THR A 666 0.04 28.23 6.67
CA THR A 666 1.47 28.61 6.75
C THR A 666 1.84 29.61 5.65
N PRO A 667 1.51 29.41 4.36
CA PRO A 667 1.68 30.43 3.33
C PRO A 667 1.07 31.80 3.68
N GLN A 668 -0.17 31.83 4.19
CA GLN A 668 -0.80 33.08 4.62
C GLN A 668 -0.15 33.69 5.87
N ALA A 669 0.45 32.89 6.75
CA ALA A 669 1.23 33.40 7.87
C ALA A 669 2.54 34.06 7.38
N ILE A 670 3.23 33.43 6.43
CA ILE A 670 4.42 33.98 5.76
C ILE A 670 4.06 35.28 5.03
N GLY A 671 2.99 35.30 4.24
CA GLY A 671 2.50 36.49 3.54
C GLY A 671 2.19 37.64 4.50
N ARG A 672 1.44 37.40 5.58
CA ARG A 672 1.18 38.40 6.63
C ARG A 672 2.47 38.91 7.31
N ALA A 673 3.48 38.05 7.47
CA ALA A 673 4.73 38.40 8.14
C ALA A 673 5.75 39.13 7.24
N THR A 674 5.61 39.04 5.91
CA THR A 674 6.55 39.58 4.90
C THR A 674 5.96 40.71 4.07
N GLY A 675 4.63 40.82 3.98
CA GLY A 675 3.94 41.66 3.01
C GLY A 675 3.84 41.04 1.61
N ALA A 676 4.19 39.76 1.45
CA ALA A 676 4.06 39.06 0.18
C ALA A 676 2.61 38.62 -0.10
N GLU A 677 2.19 38.72 -1.35
CA GLU A 677 0.92 38.20 -1.84
C GLU A 677 1.02 36.69 -2.10
N VAL A 678 0.04 35.94 -1.61
CA VAL A 678 -0.03 34.48 -1.69
C VAL A 678 -0.99 34.11 -2.82
N LEU A 679 -0.45 33.65 -3.94
CA LEU A 679 -1.20 33.23 -5.11
C LEU A 679 -1.49 31.73 -5.03
N VAL A 680 -2.71 31.33 -5.37
CA VAL A 680 -3.02 29.93 -5.64
C VAL A 680 -2.85 29.71 -7.14
N MET A 681 -1.80 28.98 -7.53
CA MET A 681 -1.38 28.79 -8.91
C MET A 681 -1.47 27.29 -9.24
N PRO A 682 -2.34 26.88 -10.18
CA PRO A 682 -2.46 25.47 -10.56
C PRO A 682 -1.21 24.98 -11.30
N PRO A 683 -0.58 23.86 -10.92
CA PRO A 683 0.49 23.27 -11.71
C PRO A 683 -0.02 22.46 -12.92
N SER A 684 -1.34 22.29 -13.07
CA SER A 684 -1.94 21.33 -14.01
C SER A 684 -3.27 21.80 -14.61
N VAL A 685 -3.55 21.34 -15.84
CA VAL A 685 -4.83 21.49 -16.53
C VAL A 685 -5.99 20.98 -15.67
N GLY A 686 -7.05 21.79 -15.56
CA GLY A 686 -8.19 21.54 -14.66
C GLY A 686 -7.93 21.82 -13.19
N GLY A 687 -6.74 22.32 -12.80
CA GLY A 687 -6.44 22.78 -11.45
C GLY A 687 -7.29 23.96 -10.98
N VAL A 688 -7.78 24.76 -11.95
CA VAL A 688 -8.84 25.76 -11.82
C VAL A 688 -9.84 25.58 -12.98
N LYS A 689 -11.01 26.22 -12.93
CA LYS A 689 -12.06 26.05 -13.95
C LYS A 689 -11.71 26.68 -15.30
N GLU A 690 -10.84 27.68 -15.25
CA GLU A 690 -10.39 28.50 -16.36
C GLU A 690 -9.28 27.82 -17.18
N ALA A 691 -8.50 26.93 -16.56
CA ALA A 691 -7.41 26.18 -17.19
C ALA A 691 -7.96 24.91 -17.89
N THR A 692 -8.81 25.08 -18.91
CA THR A 692 -9.53 23.99 -19.58
C THR A 692 -8.67 23.08 -20.47
N ASP A 693 -7.50 23.57 -20.88
CA ASP A 693 -6.56 22.93 -21.79
C ASP A 693 -5.14 23.44 -21.53
N TYR A 694 -4.16 22.84 -22.21
CA TYR A 694 -2.74 23.12 -22.00
C TYR A 694 -2.35 24.58 -22.32
N PHE A 695 -3.02 25.23 -23.28
CA PHE A 695 -2.79 26.66 -23.55
C PHE A 695 -3.45 27.54 -22.48
N LYS A 696 -4.62 27.13 -21.98
CA LYS A 696 -5.35 27.86 -20.94
C LYS A 696 -4.70 27.81 -19.56
N LEU A 697 -3.92 26.77 -19.27
CA LEU A 697 -3.04 26.73 -18.09
C LEU A 697 -2.05 27.91 -18.10
N PHE A 698 -1.16 27.97 -19.10
CA PHE A 698 -0.19 29.06 -19.22
C PHE A 698 -0.84 30.45 -19.38
N ASP A 699 -1.96 30.57 -20.11
CA ASP A 699 -2.72 31.83 -20.18
C ASP A 699 -3.22 32.28 -18.81
N TYR A 700 -3.74 31.36 -17.98
CA TYR A 700 -4.23 31.69 -16.64
C TYR A 700 -3.06 32.11 -15.73
N ASP A 701 -2.05 31.25 -15.64
CA ASP A 701 -0.90 31.39 -14.76
C ASP A 701 -0.10 32.67 -15.03
N ILE A 702 0.16 32.97 -16.30
CA ILE A 702 0.94 34.15 -16.68
C ILE A 702 0.15 35.44 -16.43
N ASN A 703 -1.16 35.47 -16.67
CA ASN A 703 -1.96 36.66 -16.34
C ASN A 703 -2.10 36.85 -14.83
N LEU A 704 -2.36 35.77 -14.07
CA LEU A 704 -2.41 35.77 -12.60
C LEU A 704 -1.10 36.33 -12.01
N LEU A 705 0.03 35.83 -12.49
CA LEU A 705 1.36 36.25 -12.06
C LEU A 705 1.65 37.71 -12.44
N ILE A 706 1.41 38.11 -13.69
CA ILE A 706 1.65 39.47 -14.17
C ILE A 706 0.82 40.50 -13.40
N ASP A 707 -0.45 40.22 -13.12
CA ASP A 707 -1.31 41.16 -12.38
C ASP A 707 -0.93 41.25 -10.90
N ALA A 708 -0.48 40.15 -10.29
CA ALA A 708 0.11 40.17 -8.96
C ALA A 708 1.44 40.94 -8.90
N ILE A 709 2.30 40.83 -9.93
CA ILE A 709 3.55 41.60 -10.05
C ILE A 709 3.25 43.10 -10.12
N LYS A 710 2.35 43.52 -11.03
CA LYS A 710 1.90 44.93 -11.16
C LYS A 710 1.36 45.49 -9.84
N LYS A 711 0.55 44.69 -9.13
CA LYS A 711 -0.14 45.07 -7.89
C LYS A 711 0.79 45.16 -6.69
N SER A 712 1.73 44.22 -6.56
CA SER A 712 2.67 44.14 -5.43
C SER A 712 3.93 44.99 -5.61
N GLY A 713 4.21 45.46 -6.83
CA GLY A 713 5.44 46.17 -7.17
C GLY A 713 6.67 45.26 -7.18
N ALA A 714 6.49 43.96 -7.45
CA ALA A 714 7.58 43.02 -7.60
C ALA A 714 8.46 43.38 -8.82
N LYS A 715 9.74 43.03 -8.73
CA LYS A 715 10.72 43.04 -9.82
C LYS A 715 11.70 41.88 -9.62
#